data_AF-A0A936Z916-F1
#
_entry.id   AF-A0A936Z916-F1
#
_cell.length_a   1.000
_cell.length_b   1.000
_cell.length_c   1.000
_cell.angle_alpha   90.00
_cell.angle_beta   90.00
_cell.angle_gamma   90.00
#
_symmetry.space_group_name_H-M   'P 1'
#
loop_
_entity.id
_entity.type
_entity.pdbx_description
1 polymer ?
#
loop_
_entity_poly.entity_id
_entity_poly.type
_entity_poly.pdbx_seq_one_letter_code
_entity_poly.pdbx_strand_id
1 'polypeptide(L)'
;MTLGDAPGSGGFGFAAVNGAMPGAADAVSGSEPLSGQSRFVQRLRRRYAGELALLPPGPPSHATLGLAYEALRSRGHDVPSALRVLRQLVMERLVVLDCDREAPLEVVTGAVTELAEFALDVACRHACADLDEAYGAPLRADGRRSQLWIVGMGKLGARELNVSSDIDLVYIYDEDGETAGYGEGRNRISNHEYFAKAVKAIFGLIGDVTEHGFVFRVDLALRPNGNSGPPAVSLGALEDYFQVQGREWERFAWMKSRVVAPRSCIEDGGAQALRGAVLPFVFRRYLDYAVFDSLRTLHRQIREHAARRAAGRPERANDVKLSRGGIREIEFTVQLLQVVRGGTFPELRTRPTLQALQRLSVAGLMSEATAGALARAYIFLRRVEHRIQYLDDQQTHVLPMGCRNDDDGDLTWIAQTMGYADCCPFLHELDGHRELVAEEFDKLLGGSQECRSCKGPNGGPKPPPDLNDLLEQLPAQLQQRIHRWAAHPRVMALREDARQRLSRLVARTAQWLQEGRVSEEAALRMVDWIEPLLRRESYLALLWERPGVHERLLRLLGAARWPARYLIQHPGVIDELASEGLLTERFNAQEFERELEHRKRSVQITGEDDDEMLLNLLRRAHHAELFRTLARDVEGVLTVEQVADELSALADATLNITARWCWQRLKQRHRETPNFAVIGYGKLGGKELGYGSDLDIVFVYEDEDERAPEAYAAFVRKIIIWLSTKTGEGDLFEIDTALRPNGSSGLLITTFRAYEDYQLRRGSNTAWTWEHQAMTRARFVNGPEALQDKFDAVRQSVITAPRDVAALQREIVAMRERVRSAHPVRAGRFDLKHSAGGMVDAEFAVQFLVLSESARHPELIPNVGNIALLQRAEAAGLLPAGVGQGAAAAYRELRRHQHHARLNEETTQVPQELLAAEREAILALWRHVFGA
;
A
#
# COMPACT_ATOMS: atom_id res chain seq x y z
N MET A 1 -44.98 -1.77 5.47
CA MET A 1 -45.47 -0.38 5.63
C MET A 1 -45.02 0.06 7.02
N THR A 2 -44.18 1.06 7.26
CA THR A 2 -43.67 2.22 6.51
C THR A 2 -42.28 2.53 7.08
N LEU A 3 -41.36 2.97 6.22
CA LEU A 3 -39.95 3.25 6.49
C LEU A 3 -39.75 4.42 7.47
N GLY A 4 -38.76 4.34 8.35
CA GLY A 4 -38.31 5.43 9.23
C GLY A 4 -36.96 5.14 9.91
N ASP A 5 -35.97 5.94 9.52
CA ASP A 5 -34.78 6.41 10.25
C ASP A 5 -33.64 5.45 10.66
N ALA A 6 -32.50 5.61 9.96
CA ALA A 6 -31.16 5.15 10.36
C ALA A 6 -30.26 6.38 10.61
N PRO A 7 -29.44 6.41 11.69
CA PRO A 7 -28.61 7.57 12.01
C PRO A 7 -27.20 7.49 11.39
N GLY A 8 -26.81 8.58 10.72
CA GLY A 8 -25.49 9.23 10.80
C GLY A 8 -24.22 8.44 10.45
N SER A 9 -23.85 8.41 9.17
CA SER A 9 -22.48 8.16 8.73
C SER A 9 -21.63 9.44 8.89
N GLY A 10 -20.66 9.41 9.80
CA GLY A 10 -19.63 10.44 9.93
C GLY A 10 -18.65 10.41 8.75
N GLY A 11 -18.99 11.11 7.67
CA GLY A 11 -18.07 11.43 6.59
C GLY A 11 -17.18 12.61 7.00
N PHE A 12 -15.88 12.35 7.17
CA PHE A 12 -14.90 13.43 7.26
C PHE A 12 -14.85 14.15 5.91
N GLY A 13 -15.24 15.42 5.94
CA GLY A 13 -15.50 16.24 4.77
C GLY A 13 -14.25 16.49 3.93
N PHE A 14 -14.34 16.14 2.65
CA PHE A 14 -13.85 17.06 1.64
C PHE A 14 -14.54 18.40 1.89
N ALA A 15 -13.77 19.47 2.05
CA ALA A 15 -14.27 20.78 1.69
C ALA A 15 -14.59 20.74 0.19
N ALA A 16 -15.80 20.27 -0.13
CA ALA A 16 -16.43 20.55 -1.40
C ALA A 16 -16.49 22.08 -1.48
N VAL A 17 -15.70 22.65 -2.37
CA VAL A 17 -15.96 24.00 -2.86
C VAL A 17 -17.23 23.89 -3.70
N ASN A 18 -18.37 23.77 -3.03
CA ASN A 18 -19.69 23.95 -3.61
C ASN A 18 -19.86 25.45 -3.84
N GLY A 19 -19.24 25.95 -4.90
CA GLY A 19 -19.73 27.15 -5.57
C GLY A 19 -21.03 26.75 -6.27
N ALA A 20 -22.17 27.08 -5.66
CA ALA A 20 -23.43 27.12 -6.38
C ALA A 20 -23.22 27.99 -7.63
N MET A 21 -23.54 27.46 -8.81
CA MET A 21 -23.61 28.26 -10.03
C MET A 21 -24.52 29.47 -9.74
N PRO A 22 -24.05 30.71 -9.87
CA PRO A 22 -24.97 31.83 -9.90
C PRO A 22 -25.82 31.68 -11.16
N GLY A 23 -27.13 31.77 -10.97
CA GLY A 23 -28.10 31.73 -12.05
C GLY A 23 -27.75 32.75 -13.13
N ALA A 24 -28.18 32.44 -14.36
CA ALA A 24 -28.12 33.35 -15.49
C ALA A 24 -28.74 34.71 -15.11
N ALA A 25 -27.90 35.71 -14.85
CA ALA A 25 -28.28 37.10 -14.74
C ALA A 25 -27.05 37.99 -15.02
N ASP A 26 -27.16 38.67 -16.15
CA ASP A 26 -26.66 40.00 -16.47
C ASP A 26 -25.17 40.34 -16.38
N ALA A 27 -24.68 40.70 -17.57
CA ALA A 27 -23.49 41.48 -17.84
C ALA A 27 -23.35 42.65 -16.86
N VAL A 28 -22.25 42.67 -16.10
CA VAL A 28 -21.79 43.84 -15.36
C VAL A 28 -20.50 44.36 -15.99
N SER A 29 -20.64 45.56 -16.56
CA SER A 29 -19.66 46.63 -16.77
C SER A 29 -18.35 46.36 -17.56
N GLY A 30 -18.37 46.80 -18.82
CA GLY A 30 -17.38 47.76 -19.35
C GLY A 30 -15.98 47.30 -19.75
N SER A 31 -15.49 46.12 -19.35
CA SER A 31 -14.22 45.56 -19.84
C SER A 31 -14.47 44.50 -20.92
N GLU A 32 -13.77 44.59 -22.05
CA GLU A 32 -13.81 43.54 -23.08
C GLU A 32 -13.43 42.17 -22.46
N PRO A 33 -14.08 41.06 -22.89
CA PRO A 33 -13.73 39.71 -22.43
C PRO A 33 -12.25 39.42 -22.70
N LEU A 34 -11.52 38.93 -21.70
CA LEU A 34 -10.07 38.67 -21.80
C LEU A 34 -9.75 37.61 -22.86
N SER A 35 -10.64 36.64 -23.09
CA SER A 35 -10.52 35.67 -24.19
C SER A 35 -10.44 36.34 -25.56
N GLY A 36 -11.06 37.52 -25.73
CA GLY A 36 -11.04 38.30 -26.97
C GLY A 36 -9.67 38.86 -27.34
N GLN A 37 -8.74 38.93 -26.39
CA GLN A 37 -7.37 39.40 -26.63
C GLN A 37 -6.44 38.28 -27.11
N SER A 38 -6.85 37.01 -27.02
CA SER A 38 -6.10 35.89 -27.62
C SER A 38 -6.17 35.96 -29.15
N ARG A 39 -5.00 36.03 -29.80
CA ARG A 39 -4.88 36.00 -31.27
C ARG A 39 -5.51 34.72 -31.85
N PHE A 40 -5.38 33.59 -31.16
CA PHE A 40 -6.01 32.35 -31.54
C PHE A 40 -7.55 32.46 -31.55
N VAL A 41 -8.16 32.94 -30.47
CA VAL A 41 -9.62 33.10 -30.37
C VAL A 41 -10.16 34.07 -31.43
N GLN A 42 -9.47 35.18 -31.68
CA GLN A 42 -9.83 36.13 -32.73
C GLN A 42 -9.89 35.45 -34.11
N ARG A 43 -8.90 34.60 -34.43
CA ARG A 43 -8.89 33.83 -35.69
C ARG A 43 -10.07 32.85 -35.75
N LEU A 44 -10.38 32.16 -34.66
CA LEU A 44 -11.49 31.20 -34.60
C LEU A 44 -12.84 31.88 -34.77
N ARG A 45 -13.10 32.97 -34.02
CA ARG A 45 -14.36 33.72 -34.10
C ARG A 45 -14.58 34.34 -35.48
N ARG A 46 -13.52 34.81 -36.14
CA ARG A 46 -13.62 35.32 -37.52
C ARG A 46 -13.96 34.23 -38.53
N ARG A 47 -13.37 33.04 -38.39
CA ARG A 47 -13.50 31.96 -39.39
C ARG A 47 -14.74 31.10 -39.20
N TYR A 48 -15.15 30.84 -37.97
CA TYR A 48 -16.18 29.85 -37.62
C TYR A 48 -17.41 30.48 -36.93
N ALA A 49 -17.66 31.77 -37.16
CA ALA A 49 -18.77 32.50 -36.53
C ALA A 49 -20.13 31.80 -36.70
N GLY A 50 -20.38 31.18 -37.85
CA GLY A 50 -21.64 30.50 -38.17
C GLY A 50 -21.76 29.09 -37.57
N GLU A 51 -20.66 28.55 -37.04
CA GLU A 51 -20.54 27.20 -36.50
C GLU A 51 -20.42 27.20 -34.98
N LEU A 52 -19.96 28.28 -34.34
CA LEU A 52 -19.81 28.35 -32.87
C LEU A 52 -21.09 28.00 -32.10
N ALA A 53 -22.26 28.36 -32.63
CA ALA A 53 -23.55 28.04 -32.02
C ALA A 53 -23.93 26.55 -32.12
N LEU A 54 -23.24 25.75 -32.94
CA LEU A 54 -23.48 24.30 -33.06
C LEU A 54 -23.03 23.53 -31.84
N LEU A 55 -22.08 24.07 -31.05
CA LEU A 55 -21.65 23.47 -29.79
C LEU A 55 -22.54 23.99 -28.65
N PRO A 56 -23.35 23.13 -28.01
CA PRO A 56 -24.24 23.54 -26.91
C PRO A 56 -23.50 24.29 -25.79
N PRO A 57 -24.16 25.20 -25.06
CA PRO A 57 -23.54 25.98 -23.98
C PRO A 57 -23.02 25.09 -22.83
N GLY A 58 -22.00 25.58 -22.11
CA GLY A 58 -21.36 24.86 -21.00
C GLY A 58 -20.07 24.12 -21.39
N PRO A 59 -19.50 23.34 -20.46
CA PRO A 59 -18.34 22.49 -20.72
C PRO A 59 -18.63 21.41 -21.76
N PRO A 60 -17.76 21.23 -22.77
CA PRO A 60 -17.88 20.14 -23.73
C PRO A 60 -17.84 18.78 -23.03
N SER A 61 -18.86 17.96 -23.30
CA SER A 61 -19.00 16.56 -22.91
C SER A 61 -19.22 15.69 -24.15
N HIS A 62 -18.98 14.39 -24.05
CA HIS A 62 -19.24 13.46 -25.15
C HIS A 62 -20.62 13.67 -25.83
N ALA A 63 -21.68 13.87 -25.05
CA ALA A 63 -23.03 14.08 -25.60
C ALA A 63 -23.10 15.36 -26.44
N THR A 64 -22.59 16.48 -25.92
CA THR A 64 -22.56 17.77 -26.65
C THR A 64 -21.64 17.75 -27.86
N LEU A 65 -20.53 16.99 -27.80
CA LEU A 65 -19.63 16.79 -28.93
C LEU A 65 -20.33 15.99 -30.05
N GLY A 66 -21.09 14.95 -29.68
CA GLY A 66 -21.91 14.18 -30.62
C GLY A 66 -22.93 15.04 -31.36
N LEU A 67 -23.69 15.87 -30.63
CA LEU A 67 -24.67 16.78 -31.23
C LEU A 67 -24.02 17.78 -32.21
N ALA A 68 -22.91 18.40 -31.80
CA ALA A 68 -22.19 19.33 -32.65
C ALA A 68 -21.59 18.65 -33.88
N TYR A 69 -21.03 17.45 -33.72
CA TYR A 69 -20.50 16.63 -34.81
C TYR A 69 -21.58 16.28 -35.82
N GLU A 70 -22.74 15.77 -35.37
CA GLU A 70 -23.87 15.45 -36.24
C GLU A 70 -24.40 16.67 -36.98
N ALA A 71 -24.49 17.83 -36.31
CA ALA A 71 -24.87 19.07 -36.95
C ALA A 71 -23.87 19.49 -38.05
N LEU A 72 -22.55 19.36 -37.80
CA LEU A 72 -21.52 19.59 -38.82
C LEU A 72 -21.64 18.61 -39.99
N ARG A 73 -21.89 17.31 -39.73
CA ARG A 73 -22.13 16.32 -40.79
C ARG A 73 -23.37 16.66 -41.62
N SER A 74 -24.45 17.12 -40.99
CA SER A 74 -25.69 17.53 -41.68
C SER A 74 -25.50 18.75 -42.59
N ARG A 75 -24.50 19.59 -42.30
CA ARG A 75 -24.10 20.74 -43.12
C ARG A 75 -23.18 20.39 -44.29
N GLY A 76 -22.91 19.10 -44.52
CA GLY A 76 -22.13 18.60 -45.66
C GLY A 76 -20.64 18.44 -45.39
N HIS A 77 -20.16 18.62 -44.16
CA HIS A 77 -18.78 18.27 -43.82
C HIS A 77 -18.58 16.75 -43.84
N ASP A 78 -17.51 16.28 -44.46
CA ASP A 78 -17.05 14.90 -44.35
C ASP A 78 -16.48 14.59 -42.96
N VAL A 79 -16.17 13.31 -42.68
CA VAL A 79 -15.65 12.89 -41.35
C VAL A 79 -14.42 13.71 -40.93
N PRO A 80 -13.37 13.84 -41.77
CA PRO A 80 -12.15 14.53 -41.38
C PRO A 80 -12.37 16.04 -41.16
N SER A 81 -13.19 16.71 -41.99
CA SER A 81 -13.45 18.14 -41.84
C SER A 81 -14.31 18.43 -40.62
N ALA A 82 -15.34 17.61 -40.37
CA ALA A 82 -16.22 17.78 -39.21
C ALA A 82 -15.45 17.65 -37.88
N LEU A 83 -14.53 16.69 -37.76
CA LEU A 83 -13.70 16.56 -36.56
C LEU A 83 -12.76 17.76 -36.35
N ARG A 84 -12.19 18.31 -37.42
CA ARG A 84 -11.31 19.49 -37.34
C ARG A 84 -12.07 20.73 -36.95
N VAL A 85 -13.23 20.99 -37.58
CA VAL A 85 -14.09 22.12 -37.22
C VAL A 85 -14.57 21.98 -35.78
N LEU A 86 -15.02 20.79 -35.36
CA LEU A 86 -15.43 20.50 -33.98
C LEU A 86 -14.33 20.86 -32.98
N ARG A 87 -13.08 20.47 -33.25
CA ARG A 87 -11.93 20.84 -32.41
C ARG A 87 -11.79 22.35 -32.27
N GLN A 88 -11.97 23.11 -33.35
CA GLN A 88 -11.90 24.57 -33.29
C GLN A 88 -13.00 25.16 -32.41
N LEU A 89 -14.24 24.65 -32.51
CA LEU A 89 -15.35 25.12 -31.66
C LEU A 89 -15.09 24.83 -30.17
N VAL A 90 -14.54 23.65 -29.88
CA VAL A 90 -14.18 23.24 -28.51
C VAL A 90 -13.08 24.13 -27.96
N MET A 91 -12.01 24.39 -28.73
CA MET A 91 -10.92 25.23 -28.26
C MET A 91 -11.38 26.65 -27.94
N GLU A 92 -12.20 27.27 -28.80
CA GLU A 92 -12.78 28.60 -28.52
C GLU A 92 -13.57 28.58 -27.21
N ARG A 93 -14.44 27.58 -27.03
CA ARG A 93 -15.23 27.42 -25.81
C ARG A 93 -14.36 27.27 -24.57
N LEU A 94 -13.27 26.52 -24.65
CA LEU A 94 -12.38 26.31 -23.51
C LEU A 94 -11.62 27.56 -23.12
N VAL A 95 -11.15 28.36 -24.08
CA VAL A 95 -10.51 29.66 -23.76
C VAL A 95 -11.50 30.57 -23.04
N VAL A 96 -12.77 30.61 -23.48
CA VAL A 96 -13.82 31.42 -22.80
C VAL A 96 -14.08 30.90 -21.39
N LEU A 97 -14.25 29.58 -21.22
CA LEU A 97 -14.51 29.00 -19.90
C LEU A 97 -13.33 29.22 -18.94
N ASP A 98 -12.10 29.08 -19.43
CA ASP A 98 -10.89 29.13 -18.61
C ASP A 98 -10.45 30.57 -18.29
N CYS A 99 -10.48 31.48 -19.28
CA CYS A 99 -10.01 32.86 -19.11
C CYS A 99 -11.10 33.85 -18.65
N ASP A 100 -12.35 33.69 -19.08
CA ASP A 100 -13.42 34.66 -18.75
C ASP A 100 -14.30 34.19 -17.58
N ARG A 101 -14.40 32.87 -17.37
CA ARG A 101 -15.25 32.27 -16.32
C ARG A 101 -14.50 31.49 -15.26
N GLU A 102 -13.17 31.52 -15.32
CA GLU A 102 -12.26 30.88 -14.35
C GLU A 102 -12.61 29.41 -14.06
N ALA A 103 -12.96 28.65 -15.10
CA ALA A 103 -13.34 27.25 -14.94
C ALA A 103 -12.22 26.46 -14.24
N PRO A 104 -12.56 25.53 -13.33
CA PRO A 104 -11.58 24.66 -12.69
C PRO A 104 -10.74 23.89 -13.72
N LEU A 105 -9.46 23.65 -13.41
CA LEU A 105 -8.53 22.94 -14.31
C LEU A 105 -9.11 21.61 -14.84
N GLU A 106 -9.78 20.84 -13.97
CA GLU A 106 -10.38 19.54 -14.33
C GLU A 106 -11.45 19.66 -15.42
N VAL A 107 -12.21 20.76 -15.45
CA VAL A 107 -13.21 21.02 -16.48
C VAL A 107 -12.53 21.20 -17.84
N VAL A 108 -11.43 21.95 -17.88
CA VAL A 108 -10.66 22.20 -19.11
C VAL A 108 -10.00 20.92 -19.59
N THR A 109 -9.19 20.27 -18.74
CA THR A 109 -8.46 19.05 -19.13
C THR A 109 -9.40 17.89 -19.44
N GLY A 110 -10.52 17.80 -18.74
CA GLY A 110 -11.58 16.83 -18.99
C GLY A 110 -12.19 17.02 -20.37
N ALA A 111 -12.60 18.23 -20.74
CA ALA A 111 -13.20 18.52 -22.03
C ALA A 111 -12.25 18.30 -23.23
N VAL A 112 -10.95 18.64 -23.10
CA VAL A 112 -9.96 18.31 -24.15
C VAL A 112 -9.77 16.80 -24.28
N THR A 113 -9.78 16.08 -23.16
CA THR A 113 -9.70 14.61 -23.16
C THR A 113 -10.94 13.99 -23.82
N GLU A 114 -12.14 14.47 -23.50
CA GLU A 114 -13.40 14.03 -24.13
C GLU A 114 -13.38 14.25 -25.64
N LEU A 115 -12.85 15.39 -26.10
CA LEU A 115 -12.65 15.64 -27.53
C LEU A 115 -11.69 14.62 -28.17
N ALA A 116 -10.57 14.31 -27.52
CA ALA A 116 -9.60 13.32 -28.03
C ALA A 116 -10.22 11.92 -28.10
N GLU A 117 -10.91 11.49 -27.05
CA GLU A 117 -11.62 10.20 -27.00
C GLU A 117 -12.69 10.10 -28.09
N PHE A 118 -13.51 11.14 -28.24
CA PHE A 118 -14.56 11.19 -29.26
C PHE A 118 -13.97 11.14 -30.67
N ALA A 119 -12.93 11.92 -30.95
CA ALA A 119 -12.28 11.94 -32.26
C ALA A 119 -11.62 10.60 -32.60
N LEU A 120 -10.94 9.97 -31.64
CA LEU A 120 -10.32 8.66 -31.81
C LEU A 120 -11.37 7.56 -32.02
N ASP A 121 -12.49 7.60 -31.31
CA ASP A 121 -13.59 6.65 -31.48
C ASP A 121 -14.23 6.75 -32.88
N VAL A 122 -14.56 7.97 -33.32
CA VAL A 122 -15.09 8.23 -34.67
C VAL A 122 -14.09 7.79 -35.74
N ALA A 123 -12.81 8.15 -35.59
CA ALA A 123 -11.77 7.80 -36.55
C ALA A 123 -11.53 6.28 -36.62
N CYS A 124 -11.51 5.60 -35.46
CA CYS A 124 -11.36 4.15 -35.39
C CYS A 124 -12.52 3.42 -36.07
N ARG A 125 -13.76 3.83 -35.79
CA ARG A 125 -14.95 3.22 -36.42
C ARG A 125 -14.96 3.42 -37.93
N HIS A 126 -14.62 4.62 -38.39
CA HIS A 126 -14.54 4.91 -39.82
C HIS A 126 -13.45 4.09 -40.52
N ALA A 127 -12.23 4.07 -39.96
CA ALA A 127 -11.12 3.31 -40.53
C ALA A 127 -11.40 1.79 -40.57
N CYS A 128 -11.99 1.24 -39.50
CA CYS A 128 -12.37 -0.17 -39.47
C CYS A 128 -13.48 -0.50 -40.47
N ALA A 129 -14.48 0.36 -40.66
CA ALA A 129 -15.55 0.13 -41.63
C ALA A 129 -15.00 0.06 -43.07
N ASP A 130 -14.14 1.00 -43.45
CA ASP A 130 -13.52 1.03 -44.78
C ASP A 130 -12.62 -0.20 -45.02
N LEU A 131 -11.88 -0.62 -43.98
CA LEU A 131 -11.01 -1.81 -44.07
C LEU A 131 -11.79 -3.13 -44.04
N ASP A 132 -12.89 -3.19 -43.31
CA ASP A 132 -13.81 -4.34 -43.34
C ASP A 132 -14.42 -4.51 -44.73
N GLU A 133 -14.81 -3.41 -45.37
CA GLU A 133 -15.29 -3.43 -46.74
C GLU A 133 -14.21 -3.93 -47.70
N ALA A 134 -12.93 -3.59 -47.47
CA ALA A 134 -11.79 -3.93 -48.33
C ALA A 134 -11.17 -5.33 -48.10
N TYR A 135 -11.20 -5.87 -46.88
CA TYR A 135 -10.44 -7.08 -46.49
C TYR A 135 -11.24 -8.08 -45.65
N GLY A 136 -12.49 -7.76 -45.29
CA GLY A 136 -13.28 -8.51 -44.32
C GLY A 136 -12.83 -8.25 -42.88
N ALA A 137 -13.65 -8.70 -41.91
CA ALA A 137 -13.37 -8.49 -40.49
C ALA A 137 -12.09 -9.25 -40.04
N PRO A 138 -11.24 -8.65 -39.18
CA PRO A 138 -10.10 -9.35 -38.57
C PRO A 138 -10.61 -10.40 -37.58
N LEU A 139 -10.17 -11.65 -37.69
CA LEU A 139 -10.66 -12.76 -36.89
C LEU A 139 -9.57 -13.31 -35.95
N ARG A 140 -10.00 -13.79 -34.78
CA ARG A 140 -9.19 -14.59 -33.85
C ARG A 140 -9.29 -16.08 -34.17
N ALA A 141 -8.52 -16.91 -33.48
CA ALA A 141 -8.54 -18.37 -33.66
C ALA A 141 -9.93 -19.00 -33.40
N ASP A 142 -10.74 -18.39 -32.54
CA ASP A 142 -12.10 -18.85 -32.21
C ASP A 142 -13.20 -18.34 -33.17
N GLY A 143 -12.81 -17.62 -34.24
CA GLY A 143 -13.73 -17.07 -35.23
C GLY A 143 -14.44 -15.78 -34.80
N ARG A 144 -14.18 -15.24 -33.60
CA ARG A 144 -14.66 -13.92 -33.19
C ARG A 144 -13.78 -12.82 -33.77
N ARG A 145 -14.31 -11.59 -33.81
CA ARG A 145 -13.55 -10.42 -34.30
C ARG A 145 -12.40 -10.07 -33.34
N SER A 146 -11.20 -9.90 -33.89
CA SER A 146 -10.07 -9.29 -33.18
C SER A 146 -10.32 -7.79 -32.98
N GLN A 147 -10.08 -7.29 -31.77
CA GLN A 147 -10.35 -5.92 -31.35
C GLN A 147 -9.06 -5.11 -31.32
N LEU A 148 -9.11 -3.90 -31.89
CA LEU A 148 -8.11 -2.87 -31.73
C LEU A 148 -8.39 -2.07 -30.46
N TRP A 149 -7.36 -1.82 -29.66
CA TRP A 149 -7.36 -0.92 -28.53
C TRP A 149 -6.38 0.23 -28.81
N ILE A 150 -6.91 1.43 -28.81
CA ILE A 150 -6.14 2.67 -28.83
C ILE A 150 -5.86 3.04 -27.37
N VAL A 151 -4.60 2.96 -26.97
CA VAL A 151 -4.15 3.26 -25.62
C VAL A 151 -3.62 4.68 -25.57
N GLY A 152 -4.31 5.55 -24.84
CA GLY A 152 -3.84 6.88 -24.51
C GLY A 152 -2.79 6.81 -23.41
N MET A 153 -1.63 7.42 -23.66
CA MET A 153 -0.51 7.48 -22.72
C MET A 153 -0.45 8.85 -22.05
N GLY A 154 0.43 8.98 -21.05
CA GLY A 154 0.73 10.27 -20.43
C GLY A 154 -0.50 11.04 -19.94
N LYS A 155 -0.63 12.30 -20.37
CA LYS A 155 -1.74 13.18 -19.94
C LYS A 155 -3.10 12.73 -20.48
N LEU A 156 -3.18 12.17 -21.69
CA LEU A 156 -4.44 11.64 -22.24
C LEU A 156 -4.94 10.44 -21.43
N GLY A 157 -4.04 9.50 -21.13
CA GLY A 157 -4.37 8.32 -20.35
C GLY A 157 -4.82 8.66 -18.92
N ALA A 158 -4.25 9.72 -18.32
CA ALA A 158 -4.66 10.26 -17.03
C ALA A 158 -5.87 11.20 -17.04
N ARG A 159 -6.45 11.53 -18.21
CA ARG A 159 -7.52 12.53 -18.36
C ARG A 159 -7.13 13.94 -17.90
N GLU A 160 -5.86 14.27 -18.09
CA GLU A 160 -5.23 15.54 -17.73
C GLU A 160 -4.68 16.25 -18.97
N LEU A 161 -5.28 16.04 -20.14
CA LEU A 161 -4.75 16.54 -21.43
C LEU A 161 -4.65 18.08 -21.44
N ASN A 162 -3.56 18.59 -22.01
CA ASN A 162 -3.37 20.03 -22.21
C ASN A 162 -4.11 20.53 -23.44
N VAL A 163 -4.43 21.81 -23.45
CA VAL A 163 -5.19 22.47 -24.52
C VAL A 163 -4.48 22.47 -25.88
N SER A 164 -3.15 22.53 -25.89
CA SER A 164 -2.32 22.29 -27.08
C SER A 164 -1.17 21.33 -26.73
N SER A 165 -1.42 20.02 -26.92
CA SER A 165 -0.44 18.95 -26.73
C SER A 165 -0.61 17.88 -27.78
N ASP A 166 0.49 17.16 -28.04
CA ASP A 166 0.42 15.89 -28.74
C ASP A 166 -0.39 14.89 -27.91
N ILE A 167 -1.05 13.96 -28.61
CA ILE A 167 -1.63 12.76 -28.01
C ILE A 167 -0.67 11.59 -28.21
N ASP A 168 -0.12 11.12 -27.09
CA ASP A 168 0.75 9.96 -27.06
C ASP A 168 -0.10 8.68 -27.14
N LEU A 169 0.05 7.89 -28.21
CA LEU A 169 -0.78 6.70 -28.46
C LEU A 169 0.06 5.43 -28.63
N VAL A 170 -0.49 4.32 -28.14
CA VAL A 170 -0.03 2.97 -28.47
C VAL A 170 -1.22 2.16 -28.98
N TYR A 171 -1.05 1.50 -30.11
CA TYR A 171 -2.10 0.66 -30.69
C TYR A 171 -1.81 -0.81 -30.40
N ILE A 172 -2.76 -1.48 -29.77
CA ILE A 172 -2.66 -2.87 -29.37
C ILE A 172 -3.87 -3.60 -29.91
N TYR A 173 -3.70 -4.81 -30.44
CA TYR A 173 -4.83 -5.69 -30.72
C TYR A 173 -4.72 -6.95 -29.87
N ASP A 174 -5.86 -7.57 -29.58
CA ASP A 174 -5.94 -8.68 -28.64
C ASP A 174 -5.14 -9.92 -29.07
N GLU A 175 -5.30 -10.38 -30.31
CA GLU A 175 -4.77 -11.66 -30.77
C GLU A 175 -4.39 -11.63 -32.25
N ASP A 176 -3.29 -12.33 -32.58
CA ASP A 176 -2.88 -12.56 -33.96
C ASP A 176 -3.87 -13.48 -34.69
N GLY A 177 -3.93 -13.33 -36.02
CA GLY A 177 -4.89 -14.01 -36.86
C GLY A 177 -4.90 -13.43 -38.27
N GLU A 178 -5.97 -13.69 -39.00
CA GLU A 178 -6.16 -13.23 -40.37
C GLU A 178 -7.57 -12.69 -40.57
N THR A 179 -7.74 -11.78 -41.53
CA THR A 179 -9.07 -11.30 -41.90
C THR A 179 -9.89 -12.40 -42.57
N ALA A 180 -11.22 -12.24 -42.55
CA ALA A 180 -12.15 -13.14 -43.21
C ALA A 180 -11.93 -13.22 -44.73
N GLY A 181 -11.43 -12.13 -45.34
CA GLY A 181 -11.35 -11.99 -46.79
C GLY A 181 -12.73 -11.91 -47.45
N TYR A 182 -12.76 -11.95 -48.78
CA TYR A 182 -13.99 -12.14 -49.56
C TYR A 182 -14.19 -13.62 -49.90
N GLY A 183 -15.34 -13.95 -50.49
CA GLY A 183 -15.75 -15.33 -50.87
C GLY A 183 -14.59 -16.25 -51.31
N GLU A 184 -14.60 -17.47 -50.79
CA GLU A 184 -13.52 -18.47 -50.91
C GLU A 184 -12.13 -18.00 -50.43
N GLY A 185 -12.05 -17.07 -49.47
CA GLY A 185 -10.82 -16.73 -48.75
C GLY A 185 -9.83 -15.85 -49.54
N ARG A 186 -10.29 -15.10 -50.54
CA ARG A 186 -9.45 -14.16 -51.32
C ARG A 186 -9.24 -12.86 -50.54
N ASN A 187 -8.09 -12.21 -50.76
CA ASN A 187 -7.72 -10.92 -50.15
C ASN A 187 -7.63 -10.94 -48.61
N ARG A 188 -7.22 -12.08 -48.03
CA ARG A 188 -6.93 -12.20 -46.60
C ARG A 188 -5.58 -11.58 -46.30
N ILE A 189 -5.53 -10.76 -45.27
CA ILE A 189 -4.30 -10.19 -44.72
C ILE A 189 -4.19 -10.56 -43.25
N SER A 190 -2.98 -10.53 -42.69
CA SER A 190 -2.80 -10.75 -41.26
C SER A 190 -3.47 -9.64 -40.45
N ASN A 191 -3.91 -9.95 -39.21
CA ASN A 191 -4.42 -8.94 -38.28
C ASN A 191 -3.38 -7.83 -38.05
N HIS A 192 -2.10 -8.19 -38.02
CA HIS A 192 -0.99 -7.23 -37.94
C HIS A 192 -1.02 -6.20 -39.09
N GLU A 193 -1.15 -6.66 -40.33
CA GLU A 193 -1.24 -5.80 -41.51
C GLU A 193 -2.53 -4.97 -41.54
N TYR A 194 -3.67 -5.59 -41.18
CA TYR A 194 -4.96 -4.91 -41.09
C TYR A 194 -4.90 -3.74 -40.10
N PHE A 195 -4.40 -3.98 -38.88
CA PHE A 195 -4.33 -2.94 -37.86
C PHE A 195 -3.24 -1.91 -38.17
N ALA A 196 -2.13 -2.29 -38.82
CA ALA A 196 -1.15 -1.31 -39.31
C ALA A 196 -1.78 -0.33 -40.34
N LYS A 197 -2.64 -0.83 -41.23
CA LYS A 197 -3.42 0.02 -42.14
C LYS A 197 -4.44 0.88 -41.39
N ALA A 198 -5.12 0.33 -40.38
CA ALA A 198 -6.07 1.06 -39.55
C ALA A 198 -5.40 2.24 -38.84
N VAL A 199 -4.22 2.03 -38.24
CA VAL A 199 -3.42 3.10 -37.60
C VAL A 199 -3.09 4.22 -38.58
N LYS A 200 -2.67 3.88 -39.80
CA LYS A 200 -2.37 4.88 -40.84
C LYS A 200 -3.61 5.67 -41.24
N ALA A 201 -4.75 5.02 -41.39
CA ALA A 201 -6.01 5.68 -41.71
C ALA A 201 -6.47 6.60 -40.58
N ILE A 202 -6.42 6.14 -39.33
CA ILE A 202 -6.73 6.95 -38.14
C ILE A 202 -5.83 8.19 -38.08
N PHE A 203 -4.52 8.03 -38.30
CA PHE A 203 -3.57 9.14 -38.34
C PHE A 203 -3.97 10.19 -39.39
N GLY A 204 -4.36 9.79 -40.61
CA GLY A 204 -4.81 10.74 -41.63
C GLY A 204 -6.09 11.49 -41.24
N LEU A 205 -7.03 10.80 -40.58
CA LEU A 205 -8.30 11.40 -40.16
C LEU A 205 -8.11 12.50 -39.11
N ILE A 206 -7.19 12.33 -38.16
CA ILE A 206 -7.04 13.25 -37.01
C ILE A 206 -5.75 14.09 -37.01
N GLY A 207 -4.68 13.58 -37.61
CA GLY A 207 -3.32 14.12 -37.55
C GLY A 207 -2.94 15.02 -38.72
N ASP A 208 -3.45 14.75 -39.92
CA ASP A 208 -3.09 15.54 -41.10
C ASP A 208 -3.56 17.00 -40.99
N VAL A 209 -2.72 17.92 -41.43
CA VAL A 209 -3.06 19.35 -41.48
C VAL A 209 -3.79 19.64 -42.79
N THR A 210 -5.02 20.14 -42.68
CA THR A 210 -5.86 20.55 -43.82
C THR A 210 -6.13 22.06 -43.75
N GLU A 211 -6.99 22.57 -44.63
CA GLU A 211 -7.46 23.95 -44.54
C GLU A 211 -8.11 24.27 -43.19
N HIS A 212 -8.77 23.30 -42.55
CA HIS A 212 -9.39 23.44 -41.23
C HIS A 212 -8.40 23.20 -40.05
N GLY A 213 -7.12 22.99 -40.35
CA GLY A 213 -6.08 22.64 -39.38
C GLY A 213 -5.99 21.13 -39.16
N PHE A 214 -5.68 20.73 -37.93
CA PHE A 214 -5.59 19.35 -37.46
C PHE A 214 -6.53 19.15 -36.27
N VAL A 215 -6.83 17.89 -35.91
CA VAL A 215 -7.58 17.59 -34.68
C VAL A 215 -6.60 17.48 -33.52
N PHE A 216 -5.64 16.54 -33.61
CA PHE A 216 -4.55 16.39 -32.67
C PHE A 216 -3.26 16.00 -33.39
N ARG A 217 -2.13 16.47 -32.89
CA ARG A 217 -0.81 15.94 -33.27
C ARG A 217 -0.64 14.59 -32.57
N VAL A 218 -0.22 13.56 -33.30
CA VAL A 218 -0.11 12.19 -32.78
C VAL A 218 1.36 11.82 -32.61
N ASP A 219 1.74 11.39 -31.41
CA ASP A 219 3.06 10.83 -31.13
C ASP A 219 2.94 9.31 -30.85
N LEU A 220 3.76 8.53 -31.55
CA LEU A 220 3.82 7.07 -31.42
C LEU A 220 5.15 6.60 -30.82
N ALA A 221 6.01 7.49 -30.33
CA ALA A 221 7.34 7.18 -29.84
C ALA A 221 7.36 6.28 -28.59
N LEU A 222 6.25 6.22 -27.85
CA LEU A 222 6.11 5.40 -26.63
C LEU A 222 5.70 3.94 -26.88
N ARG A 223 5.49 3.54 -28.15
CA ARG A 223 5.20 2.14 -28.49
C ARG A 223 6.43 1.24 -28.33
N PRO A 224 6.27 -0.09 -28.18
CA PRO A 224 7.39 -1.02 -28.12
C PRO A 224 8.37 -0.84 -29.27
N ASN A 225 9.67 -0.80 -28.96
CA ASN A 225 10.76 -0.51 -29.91
C ASN A 225 10.76 0.92 -30.51
N GLY A 226 9.95 1.83 -29.97
CA GLY A 226 9.88 3.23 -30.37
C GLY A 226 9.57 3.42 -31.86
N ASN A 227 10.22 4.39 -32.49
CA ASN A 227 9.98 4.72 -33.91
C ASN A 227 10.35 3.62 -34.91
N SER A 228 11.18 2.65 -34.51
CA SER A 228 11.55 1.51 -35.32
C SER A 228 10.59 0.33 -35.17
N GLY A 229 9.68 0.37 -34.19
CA GLY A 229 8.69 -0.67 -33.94
C GLY A 229 7.46 -0.57 -34.85
N PRO A 230 6.71 -1.67 -35.00
CA PRO A 230 5.48 -1.69 -35.80
C PRO A 230 4.44 -0.71 -35.23
N PRO A 231 3.53 -0.18 -36.07
CA PRO A 231 2.53 0.80 -35.65
C PRO A 231 1.46 0.22 -34.71
N ALA A 232 1.20 -1.08 -34.78
CA ALA A 232 0.34 -1.83 -33.87
C ALA A 232 1.00 -3.16 -33.47
N VAL A 233 0.75 -3.62 -32.25
CA VAL A 233 1.31 -4.87 -31.68
C VAL A 233 0.20 -5.75 -31.10
N SER A 234 0.36 -7.08 -31.14
CA SER A 234 -0.54 -7.97 -30.40
C SER A 234 -0.30 -7.88 -28.89
N LEU A 235 -1.31 -8.22 -28.09
CA LEU A 235 -1.19 -8.25 -26.64
C LEU A 235 -0.07 -9.20 -26.19
N GLY A 236 0.04 -10.38 -26.82
CA GLY A 236 1.11 -11.33 -26.53
C GLY A 236 2.51 -10.77 -26.83
N ALA A 237 2.68 -10.08 -27.96
CA ALA A 237 3.96 -9.44 -28.28
C ALA A 237 4.33 -8.32 -27.29
N LEU A 238 3.34 -7.60 -26.75
CA LEU A 238 3.55 -6.60 -25.70
C LEU A 238 4.02 -7.25 -24.38
N GLU A 239 3.40 -8.36 -23.98
CA GLU A 239 3.77 -9.11 -22.77
C GLU A 239 5.23 -9.58 -22.85
N ASP A 240 5.62 -10.19 -23.97
CA ASP A 240 7.00 -10.62 -24.22
C ASP A 240 7.99 -9.44 -24.17
N TYR A 241 7.61 -8.30 -24.75
CA TYR A 241 8.43 -7.10 -24.73
C TYR A 241 8.68 -6.60 -23.29
N PHE A 242 7.63 -6.49 -22.48
CA PHE A 242 7.76 -6.07 -21.08
C PHE A 242 8.62 -7.03 -20.26
N GLN A 243 8.53 -8.34 -20.51
CA GLN A 243 9.29 -9.33 -19.78
C GLN A 243 10.79 -9.31 -20.13
N VAL A 244 11.12 -9.14 -21.42
CA VAL A 244 12.50 -9.30 -21.92
C VAL A 244 13.24 -7.97 -22.03
N GLN A 245 12.57 -6.90 -22.47
CA GLN A 245 13.21 -5.65 -22.89
C GLN A 245 12.74 -4.40 -22.14
N GLY A 246 11.68 -4.53 -21.33
CA GLY A 246 11.01 -3.41 -20.67
C GLY A 246 11.91 -2.63 -19.70
N ARG A 247 12.10 -1.34 -19.98
CA ARG A 247 13.00 -0.43 -19.24
C ARG A 247 12.30 0.26 -18.08
N GLU A 248 13.08 0.76 -17.12
CA GLU A 248 12.59 1.44 -15.91
C GLU A 248 11.73 2.66 -16.23
N TRP A 249 12.14 3.48 -17.20
CA TRP A 249 11.43 4.70 -17.57
C TRP A 249 10.10 4.41 -18.27
N GLU A 250 9.98 3.27 -18.96
CA GLU A 250 8.75 2.87 -19.64
C GLU A 250 7.65 2.59 -18.62
N ARG A 251 8.00 2.14 -17.40
CA ARG A 251 7.04 1.95 -16.31
C ARG A 251 6.29 3.25 -15.99
N PHE A 252 6.98 4.38 -15.99
CA PHE A 252 6.38 5.71 -15.76
C PHE A 252 5.41 6.10 -16.86
N ALA A 253 5.77 5.83 -18.12
CA ALA A 253 4.90 6.08 -19.26
C ALA A 253 3.65 5.21 -19.21
N TRP A 254 3.83 3.90 -19.00
CA TRP A 254 2.74 2.92 -18.94
C TRP A 254 1.87 3.04 -17.70
N MET A 255 2.35 3.66 -16.61
CA MET A 255 1.53 3.88 -15.41
C MET A 255 0.28 4.72 -15.70
N LYS A 256 0.37 5.70 -16.60
CA LYS A 256 -0.77 6.51 -17.01
C LYS A 256 -1.56 5.92 -18.18
N SER A 257 -1.17 4.77 -18.72
CA SER A 257 -1.81 4.15 -19.90
C SER A 257 -3.29 3.79 -19.66
N ARG A 258 -4.15 4.09 -20.63
CA ARG A 258 -5.59 3.77 -20.57
C ARG A 258 -6.13 3.55 -21.97
N VAL A 259 -6.99 2.54 -22.16
CA VAL A 259 -7.74 2.39 -23.43
C VAL A 259 -8.71 3.56 -23.55
N VAL A 260 -8.59 4.32 -24.64
CA VAL A 260 -9.38 5.54 -24.93
C VAL A 260 -10.36 5.35 -26.08
N ALA A 261 -10.10 4.39 -26.97
CA ALA A 261 -10.98 4.03 -28.08
C ALA A 261 -10.67 2.59 -28.55
N PRO A 262 -11.62 1.92 -29.23
CA PRO A 262 -13.00 2.34 -29.44
C PRO A 262 -13.81 2.22 -28.14
N ARG A 263 -14.88 3.01 -28.03
CA ARG A 263 -15.69 3.13 -26.82
C ARG A 263 -16.38 1.83 -26.42
N SER A 264 -16.80 1.02 -27.40
CA SER A 264 -17.41 -0.30 -27.17
C SER A 264 -16.51 -1.23 -26.35
N CYS A 265 -15.19 -1.24 -26.61
CA CYS A 265 -14.24 -2.06 -25.85
C CYS A 265 -14.10 -1.64 -24.39
N ILE A 266 -14.39 -0.37 -24.07
CA ILE A 266 -14.37 0.16 -22.71
C ILE A 266 -15.67 -0.22 -21.98
N GLU A 267 -16.82 -0.09 -22.65
CA GLU A 267 -18.14 -0.39 -22.08
C GLU A 267 -18.37 -1.90 -21.88
N ASP A 268 -17.90 -2.74 -22.80
CA ASP A 268 -18.03 -4.20 -22.73
C ASP A 268 -16.96 -4.88 -21.85
N GLY A 269 -16.02 -4.11 -21.29
CA GLY A 269 -14.93 -4.62 -20.46
C GLY A 269 -13.83 -5.39 -21.21
N GLY A 270 -13.88 -5.45 -22.54
CA GLY A 270 -12.88 -6.13 -23.39
C GLY A 270 -11.45 -5.62 -23.18
N ALA A 271 -11.30 -4.35 -22.77
CA ALA A 271 -10.02 -3.73 -22.41
C ALA A 271 -9.37 -4.25 -21.11
N GLN A 272 -10.06 -5.08 -20.31
CA GLN A 272 -9.54 -5.58 -19.03
C GLN A 272 -8.29 -6.45 -19.21
N ALA A 273 -8.18 -7.20 -20.32
CA ALA A 273 -7.05 -8.08 -20.60
C ALA A 273 -5.71 -7.33 -20.63
N LEU A 274 -5.68 -6.11 -21.18
CA LEU A 274 -4.48 -5.26 -21.20
C LEU A 274 -3.94 -4.98 -19.79
N ARG A 275 -4.81 -4.90 -18.78
CA ARG A 275 -4.37 -4.65 -17.40
C ARG A 275 -3.52 -5.79 -16.86
N GLY A 276 -3.78 -7.03 -17.29
CA GLY A 276 -3.01 -8.22 -16.91
C GLY A 276 -1.54 -8.12 -17.33
N ALA A 277 -1.26 -7.53 -18.49
CA ALA A 277 0.09 -7.28 -18.97
C ALA A 277 0.75 -6.06 -18.31
N VAL A 278 0.00 -4.95 -18.17
CA VAL A 278 0.56 -3.66 -17.75
C VAL A 278 0.83 -3.59 -16.25
N LEU A 279 -0.09 -4.09 -15.40
CA LEU A 279 0.04 -3.93 -13.95
C LEU A 279 1.30 -4.62 -13.38
N PRO A 280 1.63 -5.87 -13.73
CA PRO A 280 2.85 -6.53 -13.24
C PRO A 280 4.13 -5.86 -13.73
N PHE A 281 4.10 -5.25 -14.91
CA PHE A 281 5.24 -4.51 -15.46
C PHE A 281 5.48 -3.18 -14.72
N VAL A 282 4.41 -2.41 -14.47
CA VAL A 282 4.49 -1.09 -13.83
C VAL A 282 4.66 -1.20 -12.31
N PHE A 283 3.81 -1.98 -11.64
CA PHE A 283 3.70 -2.05 -10.18
C PHE A 283 4.25 -3.37 -9.66
N ARG A 284 5.58 -3.44 -9.52
CA ARG A 284 6.25 -4.64 -9.01
C ARG A 284 5.86 -4.90 -7.56
N ARG A 285 5.71 -6.18 -7.21
CA ARG A 285 5.41 -6.61 -5.84
C ARG A 285 6.52 -6.26 -4.83
N TYR A 286 7.76 -6.12 -5.29
CA TYR A 286 8.90 -5.77 -4.45
C TYR A 286 9.44 -4.39 -4.82
N LEU A 287 9.80 -3.60 -3.82
CA LEU A 287 10.48 -2.33 -4.03
C LEU A 287 11.79 -2.57 -4.77
N ASP A 288 11.92 -1.93 -5.92
CA ASP A 288 13.16 -1.87 -6.67
C ASP A 288 13.82 -0.52 -6.45
N TYR A 289 14.55 -0.37 -5.34
CA TYR A 289 15.20 0.90 -5.05
C TYR A 289 16.32 1.25 -6.07
N ALA A 290 16.74 0.32 -6.94
CA ALA A 290 17.61 0.68 -8.07
C ALA A 290 16.91 1.62 -9.06
N VAL A 291 15.58 1.60 -9.08
CA VAL A 291 14.75 2.57 -9.82
C VAL A 291 15.05 4.00 -9.38
N PHE A 292 15.27 4.28 -8.08
CA PHE A 292 15.59 5.64 -7.62
C PHE A 292 16.87 6.19 -8.26
N ASP A 293 17.92 5.38 -8.43
CA ASP A 293 19.20 5.85 -8.99
C ASP A 293 19.17 6.00 -10.51
N SER A 294 18.55 5.06 -11.22
CA SER A 294 18.27 5.20 -12.65
C SER A 294 17.49 6.48 -12.92
N LEU A 295 16.57 6.83 -12.01
CA LEU A 295 15.73 8.01 -12.10
C LEU A 295 16.42 9.29 -11.69
N ARG A 296 17.26 9.30 -10.66
CA ARG A 296 18.15 10.43 -10.35
C ARG A 296 19.03 10.77 -11.54
N THR A 297 19.57 9.74 -12.19
CA THR A 297 20.41 9.90 -13.38
C THR A 297 19.62 10.49 -14.55
N LEU A 298 18.45 9.92 -14.85
CA LEU A 298 17.57 10.42 -15.91
C LEU A 298 17.10 11.86 -15.65
N HIS A 299 16.71 12.17 -14.42
CA HIS A 299 16.30 13.50 -14.03
C HIS A 299 17.45 14.52 -14.12
N ARG A 300 18.64 14.17 -13.61
CA ARG A 300 19.84 14.99 -13.75
C ARG A 300 20.15 15.27 -15.21
N GLN A 301 20.07 14.26 -16.07
CA GLN A 301 20.25 14.43 -17.52
C GLN A 301 19.22 15.40 -18.12
N ILE A 302 17.95 15.31 -17.71
CA ILE A 302 16.89 16.24 -18.15
C ILE A 302 17.21 17.67 -17.70
N ARG A 303 17.55 17.88 -16.42
CA ARG A 303 17.92 19.19 -15.87
C ARG A 303 19.15 19.77 -16.57
N GLU A 304 20.22 18.99 -16.72
CA GLU A 304 21.44 19.43 -17.41
C GLU A 304 21.17 19.77 -18.88
N HIS A 305 20.33 19.00 -19.55
CA HIS A 305 19.97 19.25 -20.94
C HIS A 305 19.10 20.52 -21.05
N ALA A 306 18.16 20.74 -20.14
CA ALA A 306 17.37 21.98 -20.05
C ALA A 306 18.26 23.20 -19.76
N ALA A 307 19.17 23.09 -18.79
CA ALA A 307 20.14 24.14 -18.44
C ALA A 307 21.09 24.46 -19.59
N ARG A 308 21.60 23.46 -20.32
CA ARG A 308 22.43 23.66 -21.51
C ARG A 308 21.67 24.37 -22.64
N ARG A 309 20.39 24.04 -22.86
CA ARG A 309 19.56 24.76 -23.84
C ARG A 309 19.29 26.22 -23.41
N ALA A 310 19.08 26.46 -22.12
CA ALA A 310 18.87 27.80 -21.58
C ALA A 310 20.16 28.66 -21.65
N ALA A 311 21.33 28.07 -21.41
CA ALA A 311 22.62 28.75 -21.51
C ALA A 311 22.93 29.21 -22.95
N GLY A 312 22.48 28.48 -23.97
CA GLY A 312 22.63 28.85 -25.37
C GLY A 312 21.59 29.83 -25.90
N ARG A 313 20.45 30.00 -25.20
CA ARG A 313 19.34 30.91 -25.56
C ARG A 313 18.61 31.38 -24.29
N PRO A 314 18.92 32.58 -23.74
CA PRO A 314 18.36 33.08 -22.48
C PRO A 314 16.82 33.13 -22.46
N GLU A 315 16.21 33.34 -23.62
CA GLU A 315 14.75 33.30 -23.86
C GLU A 315 14.09 31.96 -23.52
N ARG A 316 14.83 30.86 -23.39
CA ARG A 316 14.32 29.52 -23.00
C ARG A 316 14.53 29.18 -21.53
N ALA A 317 14.99 30.12 -20.71
CA ALA A 317 15.22 29.88 -19.27
C ALA A 317 13.92 29.70 -18.46
N ASN A 318 12.82 30.31 -18.89
CA ASN A 318 11.53 30.31 -18.19
C ASN A 318 10.53 29.29 -18.78
N ASP A 319 10.94 28.01 -18.84
CA ASP A 319 10.06 26.89 -19.20
C ASP A 319 9.30 26.37 -17.95
N VAL A 320 7.98 26.50 -17.92
CA VAL A 320 7.16 26.13 -16.74
C VAL A 320 7.04 24.62 -16.53
N LYS A 321 7.44 23.81 -17.52
CA LYS A 321 7.34 22.35 -17.48
C LYS A 321 8.67 21.69 -17.16
N LEU A 322 9.74 22.10 -17.82
CA LEU A 322 11.05 21.42 -17.80
C LEU A 322 12.08 22.10 -16.89
N SER A 323 11.94 23.37 -16.57
CA SER A 323 12.88 24.04 -15.66
C SER A 323 12.68 23.57 -14.21
N ARG A 324 13.66 23.88 -13.35
CA ARG A 324 13.60 23.59 -11.90
C ARG A 324 12.29 24.11 -11.31
N GLY A 325 11.63 23.27 -10.51
CA GLY A 325 10.33 23.55 -9.91
C GLY A 325 9.13 23.40 -10.86
N GLY A 326 9.34 22.90 -12.08
CA GLY A 326 8.31 22.81 -13.10
C GLY A 326 7.35 21.64 -12.94
N ILE A 327 6.33 21.59 -13.82
CA ILE A 327 5.27 20.57 -13.82
C ILE A 327 5.85 19.14 -13.84
N ARG A 328 6.94 18.91 -14.58
CA ARG A 328 7.57 17.59 -14.72
C ARG A 328 8.12 17.07 -13.39
N GLU A 329 8.64 17.95 -12.52
CA GLU A 329 9.17 17.55 -11.20
C GLU A 329 8.04 17.09 -10.28
N ILE A 330 6.88 17.78 -10.30
CA ILE A 330 5.68 17.34 -9.55
C ILE A 330 5.21 15.97 -10.06
N GLU A 331 5.04 15.82 -11.38
CA GLU A 331 4.64 14.55 -11.98
C GLU A 331 5.60 13.45 -11.56
N PHE A 332 6.91 13.70 -11.62
CA PHE A 332 7.91 12.70 -11.30
C PHE A 332 7.92 12.31 -9.82
N THR A 333 7.83 13.27 -8.90
CA THR A 333 7.70 13.02 -7.45
C THR A 333 6.54 12.06 -7.17
N VAL A 334 5.38 12.36 -7.75
CA VAL A 334 4.16 11.57 -7.54
C VAL A 334 4.29 10.19 -8.18
N GLN A 335 4.69 10.12 -9.45
CA GLN A 335 4.81 8.87 -10.18
C GLN A 335 5.89 7.96 -9.57
N LEU A 336 6.97 8.51 -9.03
CA LEU A 336 8.01 7.75 -8.34
C LEU A 336 7.43 7.00 -7.15
N LEU A 337 6.72 7.71 -6.28
CA LEU A 337 6.08 7.09 -5.12
C LEU A 337 5.04 6.05 -5.53
N GLN A 338 4.28 6.30 -6.61
CA GLN A 338 3.32 5.34 -7.15
C GLN A 338 3.97 4.08 -7.72
N VAL A 339 5.04 4.19 -8.52
CA VAL A 339 5.74 3.02 -9.08
C VAL A 339 6.38 2.19 -7.97
N VAL A 340 6.95 2.86 -6.96
CA VAL A 340 7.66 2.22 -5.85
C VAL A 340 6.69 1.53 -4.88
N ARG A 341 5.55 2.17 -4.57
CA ARG A 341 4.61 1.68 -3.54
C ARG A 341 3.34 1.05 -4.12
N GLY A 342 2.97 1.32 -5.35
CA GLY A 342 1.72 0.86 -5.97
C GLY A 342 1.60 -0.66 -6.11
N GLY A 343 2.71 -1.41 -6.05
CA GLY A 343 2.67 -2.87 -5.95
C GLY A 343 2.01 -3.36 -4.65
N THR A 344 2.35 -2.70 -3.54
CA THR A 344 1.86 -3.03 -2.19
C THR A 344 0.61 -2.26 -1.79
N PHE A 345 0.43 -1.06 -2.35
CA PHE A 345 -0.70 -0.15 -2.10
C PHE A 345 -1.52 0.04 -3.39
N PRO A 346 -2.47 -0.85 -3.71
CA PRO A 346 -3.28 -0.77 -4.93
C PRO A 346 -4.05 0.54 -5.09
N GLU A 347 -4.43 1.18 -3.99
CA GLU A 347 -5.01 2.52 -3.96
C GLU A 347 -4.15 3.55 -4.68
N LEU A 348 -2.82 3.42 -4.68
CA LEU A 348 -1.92 4.36 -5.36
C LEU A 348 -1.92 4.19 -6.88
N ARG A 349 -2.53 3.14 -7.44
CA ARG A 349 -2.54 2.85 -8.89
C ARG A 349 -3.50 3.75 -9.70
N THR A 350 -3.74 4.97 -9.22
CA THR A 350 -4.52 5.99 -9.93
C THR A 350 -3.69 6.70 -10.99
N ARG A 351 -4.31 7.21 -12.04
CA ARG A 351 -3.61 7.88 -13.15
C ARG A 351 -3.52 9.40 -12.98
N PRO A 352 -4.58 10.12 -12.56
CA PRO A 352 -4.51 11.56 -12.37
C PRO A 352 -3.55 11.93 -11.23
N THR A 353 -2.65 12.89 -11.49
CA THR A 353 -1.63 13.37 -10.57
C THR A 353 -2.24 14.00 -9.32
N LEU A 354 -3.31 14.79 -9.44
CA LEU A 354 -3.97 15.41 -8.28
C LEU A 354 -4.62 14.36 -7.35
N GLN A 355 -5.27 13.34 -7.91
CA GLN A 355 -5.81 12.24 -7.13
C GLN A 355 -4.69 11.41 -6.49
N ALA A 356 -3.58 11.20 -7.20
CA ALA A 356 -2.43 10.48 -6.66
C ALA A 356 -1.81 11.21 -5.46
N LEU A 357 -1.66 12.54 -5.50
CA LEU A 357 -1.19 13.33 -4.36
C LEU A 357 -2.06 13.12 -3.12
N GLN A 358 -3.39 13.13 -3.28
CA GLN A 358 -4.30 12.87 -2.17
C GLN A 358 -4.11 11.45 -1.61
N ARG A 359 -4.01 10.44 -2.48
CA ARG A 359 -3.84 9.04 -2.04
C ARG A 359 -2.48 8.80 -1.38
N LEU A 360 -1.42 9.49 -1.83
CA LEU A 360 -0.11 9.47 -1.18
C LEU A 360 -0.17 10.03 0.25
N SER A 361 -0.95 11.09 0.46
CA SER A 361 -1.18 11.64 1.80
C SER A 361 -1.96 10.68 2.70
N VAL A 362 -3.05 10.10 2.20
CA VAL A 362 -3.87 9.13 2.95
C VAL A 362 -3.07 7.87 3.30
N ALA A 363 -2.16 7.44 2.43
CA ALA A 363 -1.27 6.31 2.66
C ALA A 363 -0.07 6.63 3.57
N GLY A 364 0.03 7.85 4.12
CA GLY A 364 1.14 8.26 5.00
C GLY A 364 2.50 8.38 4.30
N LEU A 365 2.54 8.42 2.96
CA LEU A 365 3.78 8.50 2.17
C LEU A 365 4.24 9.94 1.93
N MET A 366 3.37 10.91 2.23
CA MET A 366 3.62 12.35 2.09
C MET A 366 2.76 13.09 3.12
N SER A 367 3.28 14.14 3.74
CA SER A 367 2.47 14.94 4.66
C SER A 367 1.30 15.61 3.93
N GLU A 368 0.17 15.82 4.61
CA GLU A 368 -0.99 16.51 4.05
C GLU A 368 -0.64 17.93 3.59
N ALA A 369 0.20 18.62 4.36
CA ALA A 369 0.70 19.96 4.04
C ALA A 369 1.50 19.97 2.72
N THR A 370 2.44 19.02 2.56
CA THR A 370 3.24 18.86 1.34
C THR A 370 2.36 18.50 0.14
N ALA A 371 1.47 17.52 0.30
CA ALA A 371 0.57 17.07 -0.78
C ALA A 371 -0.34 18.22 -1.26
N GLY A 372 -0.91 18.97 -0.31
CA GLY A 372 -1.72 20.15 -0.61
C GLY A 372 -0.94 21.26 -1.31
N ALA A 373 0.32 21.50 -0.90
CA ALA A 373 1.17 22.51 -1.54
C ALA A 373 1.56 22.13 -2.98
N LEU A 374 1.93 20.87 -3.22
CA LEU A 374 2.22 20.36 -4.57
C LEU A 374 0.98 20.38 -5.47
N ALA A 375 -0.21 20.09 -4.92
CA ALA A 375 -1.46 20.18 -5.67
C ALA A 375 -1.76 21.60 -6.13
N ARG A 376 -1.60 22.60 -5.24
CA ARG A 376 -1.75 24.02 -5.59
C ARG A 376 -0.74 24.45 -6.65
N ALA A 377 0.53 24.07 -6.49
CA ALA A 377 1.57 24.36 -7.48
C ALA A 377 1.27 23.72 -8.84
N TYR A 378 0.80 22.47 -8.86
CA TYR A 378 0.41 21.78 -10.10
C TYR A 378 -0.72 22.51 -10.82
N ILE A 379 -1.78 22.89 -10.10
CA ILE A 379 -2.91 23.63 -10.68
C ILE A 379 -2.43 24.97 -11.25
N PHE A 380 -1.65 25.72 -10.47
CA PHE A 380 -1.12 27.02 -10.89
C PHE A 380 -0.27 26.90 -12.16
N LEU A 381 0.74 26.02 -12.17
CA LEU A 381 1.64 25.83 -13.30
C LEU A 381 0.93 25.35 -14.56
N ARG A 382 -0.08 24.46 -14.42
CA ARG A 382 -0.90 23.99 -15.55
C ARG A 382 -1.76 25.11 -16.13
N ARG A 383 -2.33 25.98 -15.29
CA ARG A 383 -3.05 27.17 -15.77
C ARG A 383 -2.13 28.09 -16.54
N VAL A 384 -0.93 28.38 -16.02
CA VAL A 384 0.08 29.19 -16.73
C VAL A 384 0.44 28.57 -18.08
N GLU A 385 0.68 27.25 -18.11
CA GLU A 385 0.94 26.51 -19.34
C GLU A 385 -0.21 26.66 -20.36
N HIS A 386 -1.47 26.61 -19.92
CA HIS A 386 -2.63 26.82 -20.81
C HIS A 386 -2.67 28.23 -21.38
N ARG A 387 -2.41 29.27 -20.58
CA ARG A 387 -2.42 30.65 -21.08
C ARG A 387 -1.32 30.86 -22.14
N ILE A 388 -0.12 30.33 -21.91
CA ILE A 388 0.96 30.34 -22.90
C ILE A 388 0.49 29.70 -24.22
N GLN A 389 -0.23 28.58 -24.14
CA GLN A 389 -0.73 27.85 -25.31
C GLN A 389 -1.87 28.58 -26.04
N TYR A 390 -2.76 29.25 -25.30
CA TYR A 390 -3.91 29.96 -25.85
C TYR A 390 -3.57 31.21 -26.65
N LEU A 391 -2.36 31.76 -26.53
CA LEU A 391 -1.94 32.89 -27.35
C LEU A 391 -2.08 32.57 -28.84
N ASP A 392 -1.53 31.43 -29.26
CA ASP A 392 -1.42 31.06 -30.68
C ASP A 392 -1.68 29.59 -31.02
N ASP A 393 -2.19 28.80 -30.07
CA ASP A 393 -2.40 27.35 -30.25
C ASP A 393 -1.09 26.59 -30.53
N GLN A 394 -0.05 26.99 -29.80
CA GLN A 394 1.30 26.43 -29.93
C GLN A 394 1.62 25.53 -28.75
N GLN A 395 2.35 24.44 -29.01
CA GLN A 395 2.88 23.57 -27.96
C GLN A 395 4.18 24.16 -27.42
N THR A 396 4.05 25.30 -26.75
CA THR A 396 5.14 25.95 -26.03
C THR A 396 4.89 25.91 -24.53
N HIS A 397 5.98 25.83 -23.79
CA HIS A 397 6.03 25.86 -22.33
C HIS A 397 6.85 27.05 -21.83
N VAL A 398 7.36 27.86 -22.75
CA VAL A 398 8.24 28.98 -22.46
C VAL A 398 7.39 30.23 -22.26
N LEU A 399 7.56 30.86 -21.11
CA LEU A 399 6.95 32.17 -20.84
C LEU A 399 7.49 33.23 -21.82
N PRO A 400 6.62 34.05 -22.44
CA PRO A 400 7.06 35.21 -23.21
C PRO A 400 7.94 36.12 -22.36
N MET A 401 9.02 36.67 -22.94
CA MET A 401 9.84 37.70 -22.29
C MET A 401 9.36 39.09 -22.75
N GLY A 402 9.14 40.00 -21.79
CA GLY A 402 8.71 41.37 -22.08
C GLY A 402 7.64 41.90 -21.13
N CYS A 403 8.03 42.74 -20.15
CA CYS A 403 7.10 43.51 -19.29
C CYS A 403 7.15 45.02 -19.57
N ARG A 404 7.85 45.46 -20.63
CA ARG A 404 8.04 46.88 -20.94
C ARG A 404 7.35 47.22 -22.25
N ASN A 405 6.86 48.45 -22.32
CA ASN A 405 5.87 49.03 -23.25
C ASN A 405 6.10 48.87 -24.77
N ASP A 406 7.09 48.09 -25.22
CA ASP A 406 7.42 47.84 -26.63
C ASP A 406 7.26 46.35 -27.07
N ASP A 407 6.77 45.45 -26.19
CA ASP A 407 6.45 44.04 -26.50
C ASP A 407 4.92 43.80 -26.62
N ASP A 408 4.49 42.77 -27.35
CA ASP A 408 3.11 42.39 -27.76
C ASP A 408 2.04 42.28 -26.62
N GLY A 409 2.35 42.59 -25.36
CA GLY A 409 1.40 42.56 -24.23
C GLY A 409 1.07 41.17 -23.69
N ASP A 410 1.68 40.11 -24.26
CA ASP A 410 1.35 38.71 -23.98
C ASP A 410 1.51 38.34 -22.49
N LEU A 411 2.58 38.77 -21.82
CA LEU A 411 2.80 38.46 -20.41
C LEU A 411 1.80 39.18 -19.49
N THR A 412 1.42 40.40 -19.84
CA THR A 412 0.35 41.14 -19.15
C THR A 412 -0.99 40.45 -19.32
N TRP A 413 -1.29 39.96 -20.52
CA TRP A 413 -2.51 39.17 -20.77
C TRP A 413 -2.53 37.86 -19.97
N ILE A 414 -1.41 37.14 -19.90
CA ILE A 414 -1.27 35.96 -19.04
C ILE A 414 -1.54 36.32 -17.57
N ALA A 415 -0.95 37.42 -17.07
CA ALA A 415 -1.16 37.87 -15.69
C ALA A 415 -2.63 38.22 -15.41
N GLN A 416 -3.28 38.97 -16.30
CA GLN A 416 -4.68 39.38 -16.17
C GLN A 416 -5.64 38.18 -16.21
N THR A 417 -5.45 37.23 -17.14
CA THR A 417 -6.26 35.99 -17.22
C THR A 417 -5.99 35.00 -16.10
N MET A 418 -4.95 35.24 -15.30
CA MET A 418 -4.65 34.53 -14.06
C MET A 418 -5.18 35.26 -12.81
N GLY A 419 -5.81 36.43 -12.98
CA GLY A 419 -6.40 37.23 -11.89
C GLY A 419 -5.46 38.29 -11.29
N TYR A 420 -4.31 38.57 -11.89
CA TYR A 420 -3.35 39.56 -11.42
C TYR A 420 -3.49 40.90 -12.15
N ALA A 421 -3.31 41.99 -11.42
CA ALA A 421 -3.34 43.33 -12.00
C ALA A 421 -2.13 43.63 -12.91
N ASP A 422 -0.98 42.99 -12.64
CA ASP A 422 0.28 43.24 -13.34
C ASP A 422 1.21 42.00 -13.31
N CYS A 423 2.27 42.02 -14.10
CA CYS A 423 3.20 40.90 -14.29
C CYS A 423 4.03 40.57 -13.04
N CYS A 424 4.44 41.58 -12.25
CA CYS A 424 5.30 41.37 -11.08
C CYS A 424 4.70 40.45 -10.00
N PRO A 425 3.47 40.67 -9.49
CA PRO A 425 2.87 39.79 -8.49
C PRO A 425 2.66 38.36 -9.04
N PHE A 426 2.30 38.23 -10.32
CA PHE A 426 2.18 36.94 -10.99
C PHE A 426 3.51 36.17 -11.01
N LEU A 427 4.61 36.82 -11.41
CA LEU A 427 5.93 36.19 -11.45
C LEU A 427 6.44 35.81 -10.06
N HIS A 428 6.15 36.63 -9.04
CA HIS A 428 6.53 36.32 -7.66
C HIS A 428 5.83 35.05 -7.14
N GLU A 429 4.54 34.88 -7.43
CA GLU A 429 3.80 33.67 -7.04
C GLU A 429 4.24 32.44 -7.84
N LEU A 430 4.55 32.62 -9.13
CA LEU A 430 5.16 31.57 -9.97
C LEU A 430 6.48 31.07 -9.37
N ASP A 431 7.37 31.98 -8.98
CA ASP A 431 8.66 31.63 -8.38
C ASP A 431 8.48 30.94 -7.01
N GLY A 432 7.52 31.42 -6.19
CA GLY A 432 7.19 30.78 -4.92
C GLY A 432 6.73 29.33 -5.07
N HIS A 433 5.88 29.06 -6.07
CA HIS A 433 5.47 27.68 -6.39
C HIS A 433 6.64 26.83 -6.90
N ARG A 434 7.50 27.38 -7.76
CA ARG A 434 8.64 26.65 -8.32
C ARG A 434 9.69 26.31 -7.26
N GLU A 435 10.00 27.23 -6.35
CA GLU A 435 10.97 26.94 -5.28
C GLU A 435 10.45 25.85 -4.35
N LEU A 436 9.17 25.91 -3.95
CA LEU A 436 8.55 24.87 -3.14
C LEU A 436 8.63 23.48 -3.81
N VAL A 437 8.27 23.39 -5.09
CA VAL A 437 8.33 22.13 -5.83
C VAL A 437 9.76 21.60 -5.88
N ALA A 438 10.72 22.49 -6.13
CA ALA A 438 12.12 22.11 -6.24
C ALA A 438 12.70 21.65 -4.90
N GLU A 439 12.36 22.32 -3.79
CA GLU A 439 12.75 21.91 -2.43
C GLU A 439 12.21 20.51 -2.08
N GLU A 440 10.92 20.26 -2.31
CA GLU A 440 10.31 18.96 -2.03
C GLU A 440 10.89 17.85 -2.92
N PHE A 441 11.16 18.17 -4.18
CA PHE A 441 11.82 17.27 -5.11
C PHE A 441 13.26 16.93 -4.68
N ASP A 442 14.04 17.95 -4.31
CA ASP A 442 15.42 17.78 -3.85
C ASP A 442 15.46 16.99 -2.52
N LYS A 443 14.49 17.18 -1.61
CA LYS A 443 14.29 16.36 -0.39
C LYS A 443 14.02 14.89 -0.73
N LEU A 444 13.11 14.61 -1.67
CA LEU A 444 12.75 13.24 -2.07
C LEU A 444 13.97 12.46 -2.59
N LEU A 445 14.85 13.13 -3.34
CA LEU A 445 16.05 12.51 -3.89
C LEU A 445 17.23 12.46 -2.89
N GLY A 446 17.02 12.79 -1.61
CA GLY A 446 18.00 12.64 -0.53
C GLY A 446 18.84 13.89 -0.25
N GLY A 447 18.50 15.03 -0.86
CA GLY A 447 19.28 16.27 -0.80
C GLY A 447 20.66 16.10 -1.45
N SER A 448 21.19 17.14 -2.07
CA SER A 448 22.63 17.19 -2.34
C SER A 448 23.36 17.37 -1.00
N GLN A 449 23.48 16.32 -0.19
CA GLN A 449 24.57 16.28 0.77
C GLN A 449 25.85 16.18 -0.04
N GLU A 450 26.43 17.34 -0.36
CA GLU A 450 27.85 17.44 -0.67
C GLU A 450 28.60 16.91 0.57
N CYS A 451 28.86 15.61 0.56
CA CYS A 451 29.83 14.98 1.43
C CYS A 451 31.16 15.73 1.25
N ARG A 452 31.45 16.69 2.13
CA ARG A 452 32.68 17.48 2.08
C ARG A 452 33.94 16.61 2.24
N SER A 453 33.82 15.39 2.78
CA SER A 453 34.93 14.42 2.89
C SER A 453 35.15 13.56 1.64
N CYS A 454 34.30 13.69 0.61
CA CYS A 454 34.34 12.86 -0.60
C CYS A 454 35.17 13.48 -1.76
N LYS A 455 35.75 14.67 -1.56
CA LYS A 455 36.64 15.33 -2.54
C LYS A 455 38.05 14.75 -2.43
N GLY A 456 38.52 14.08 -3.50
CA GLY A 456 39.93 13.72 -3.63
C GLY A 456 40.82 14.96 -3.83
N PRO A 457 42.16 14.83 -3.80
CA PRO A 457 43.11 15.95 -3.96
C PRO A 457 42.92 16.77 -5.24
N ASN A 458 42.21 16.24 -6.25
CA ASN A 458 41.89 16.91 -7.52
C ASN A 458 40.40 17.30 -7.68
N GLY A 459 39.60 17.30 -6.62
CA GLY A 459 38.21 17.76 -6.65
C GLY A 459 37.19 16.81 -7.30
N GLY A 460 37.60 15.64 -7.79
CA GLY A 460 36.71 14.57 -8.25
C GLY A 460 36.22 13.64 -7.13
N PRO A 461 35.10 12.91 -7.33
CA PRO A 461 34.61 11.93 -6.37
C PRO A 461 35.62 10.78 -6.19
N LYS A 462 36.00 10.49 -4.94
CA LYS A 462 36.89 9.36 -4.61
C LYS A 462 36.25 8.03 -5.06
N PRO A 463 36.99 7.13 -5.74
CA PRO A 463 36.44 5.81 -6.07
C PRO A 463 36.03 5.09 -4.77
N PRO A 464 34.92 4.34 -4.80
CA PRO A 464 34.50 3.58 -3.63
C PRO A 464 35.59 2.58 -3.24
N PRO A 465 35.88 2.42 -1.93
CA PRO A 465 36.86 1.44 -1.48
C PRO A 465 36.41 0.02 -1.85
N ASP A 466 37.33 -0.86 -2.22
CA ASP A 466 37.03 -2.29 -2.36
C ASP A 466 36.81 -2.91 -0.98
N LEU A 467 36.07 -4.02 -0.90
CA LEU A 467 35.87 -4.74 0.37
C LEU A 467 37.21 -5.15 1.00
N ASN A 468 38.21 -5.47 0.18
CA ASN A 468 39.54 -5.83 0.65
C ASN A 468 40.29 -4.65 1.29
N ASP A 469 40.08 -3.43 0.80
CA ASP A 469 40.71 -2.22 1.35
C ASP A 469 40.19 -1.87 2.75
N LEU A 470 39.02 -2.40 3.13
CA LEU A 470 38.38 -2.15 4.41
C LEU A 470 38.83 -3.11 5.50
N LEU A 471 39.50 -4.23 5.16
CA LEU A 471 39.80 -5.32 6.09
C LEU A 471 40.63 -4.86 7.31
N GLU A 472 41.58 -3.95 7.12
CA GLU A 472 42.46 -3.48 8.20
C GLU A 472 41.72 -2.62 9.25
N GLN A 473 40.56 -2.08 8.91
CA GLN A 473 39.76 -1.21 9.78
C GLN A 473 38.73 -1.98 10.60
N LEU A 474 38.59 -3.29 10.36
CA LEU A 474 37.58 -4.15 10.96
C LEU A 474 38.14 -4.96 12.15
N PRO A 475 37.32 -5.25 13.18
CA PRO A 475 37.65 -6.23 14.21
C PRO A 475 37.98 -7.61 13.62
N ALA A 476 38.81 -8.40 14.32
CA ALA A 476 39.38 -9.64 13.79
C ALA A 476 38.33 -10.66 13.30
N GLN A 477 37.21 -10.83 13.99
CA GLN A 477 36.18 -11.80 13.57
C GLN A 477 35.45 -11.30 12.32
N LEU A 478 35.07 -10.02 12.31
CA LEU A 478 34.42 -9.38 11.16
C LEU A 478 35.34 -9.34 9.94
N GLN A 479 36.63 -9.07 10.13
CA GLN A 479 37.65 -9.10 9.08
C GLN A 479 37.68 -10.47 8.39
N GLN A 480 37.75 -11.57 9.15
CA GLN A 480 37.74 -12.92 8.59
C GLN A 480 36.44 -13.21 7.82
N ARG A 481 35.30 -12.75 8.35
CA ARG A 481 34.00 -12.94 7.71
C ARG A 481 33.88 -12.16 6.40
N ILE A 482 34.29 -10.88 6.37
CA ILE A 482 34.26 -10.04 5.17
C ILE A 482 35.24 -10.54 4.11
N HIS A 483 36.44 -11.00 4.49
CA HIS A 483 37.40 -11.58 3.54
C HIS A 483 36.81 -12.80 2.81
N ARG A 484 36.13 -13.71 3.54
CA ARG A 484 35.42 -14.84 2.91
C ARG A 484 34.23 -14.38 2.06
N TRP A 485 33.53 -13.34 2.50
CA TRP A 485 32.36 -12.82 1.80
C TRP A 485 32.71 -12.15 0.48
N ALA A 486 33.83 -11.42 0.42
CA ALA A 486 34.34 -10.82 -0.81
C ALA A 486 34.57 -11.88 -1.90
N ALA A 487 35.11 -13.04 -1.55
CA ALA A 487 35.34 -14.15 -2.49
C ALA A 487 34.08 -15.00 -2.79
N HIS A 488 32.93 -14.69 -2.20
CA HIS A 488 31.73 -15.51 -2.34
C HIS A 488 31.10 -15.37 -3.74
N PRO A 489 30.67 -16.47 -4.41
CA PRO A 489 30.14 -16.42 -5.78
C PRO A 489 28.99 -15.43 -5.98
N ARG A 490 28.13 -15.26 -4.95
CA ARG A 490 27.01 -14.30 -5.02
C ARG A 490 27.47 -12.84 -5.00
N VAL A 491 28.58 -12.53 -4.32
CA VAL A 491 29.16 -11.17 -4.29
C VAL A 491 29.88 -10.90 -5.61
N MET A 492 30.62 -11.88 -6.11
CA MET A 492 31.31 -11.78 -7.41
C MET A 492 30.35 -11.66 -8.60
N ALA A 493 29.14 -12.20 -8.50
CA ALA A 493 28.10 -12.09 -9.52
C ALA A 493 27.31 -10.76 -9.48
N LEU A 494 27.54 -9.89 -8.48
CA LEU A 494 26.89 -8.59 -8.41
C LEU A 494 27.34 -7.69 -9.55
N ARG A 495 26.44 -6.82 -10.00
CA ARG A 495 26.82 -5.71 -10.87
C ARG A 495 27.75 -4.75 -10.13
N GLU A 496 28.54 -4.01 -10.89
CA GLU A 496 29.51 -3.06 -10.36
C GLU A 496 28.88 -2.08 -9.36
N ASP A 497 27.74 -1.47 -9.69
CA ASP A 497 27.05 -0.52 -8.81
C ASP A 497 26.60 -1.16 -7.49
N ALA A 498 26.09 -2.40 -7.52
CA ALA A 498 25.64 -3.12 -6.34
C ALA A 498 26.83 -3.50 -5.43
N ARG A 499 27.95 -3.92 -6.03
CA ARG A 499 29.21 -4.21 -5.32
C ARG A 499 29.78 -2.96 -4.64
N GLN A 500 29.70 -1.81 -5.30
CA GLN A 500 30.12 -0.53 -4.72
C GLN A 500 29.24 -0.13 -3.53
N ARG A 501 27.91 -0.29 -3.63
CA ARG A 501 26.99 -0.01 -2.50
C ARG A 501 27.29 -0.92 -1.31
N LEU A 502 27.53 -2.21 -1.56
CA LEU A 502 27.90 -3.16 -0.51
C LEU A 502 29.18 -2.73 0.23
N SER A 503 30.21 -2.34 -0.53
CA SER A 503 31.49 -1.89 0.04
C SER A 503 31.31 -0.62 0.88
N ARG A 504 30.49 0.33 0.41
CA ARG A 504 30.18 1.55 1.17
C ARG A 504 29.36 1.27 2.45
N LEU A 505 28.46 0.28 2.42
CA LEU A 505 27.73 -0.15 3.62
C LEU A 505 28.68 -0.71 4.66
N VAL A 506 29.59 -1.61 4.27
CA VAL A 506 30.61 -2.18 5.17
C VAL A 506 31.49 -1.07 5.77
N ALA A 507 31.92 -0.10 4.95
CA ALA A 507 32.71 1.04 5.43
C ALA A 507 31.95 1.88 6.48
N ARG A 508 30.66 2.16 6.24
CA ARG A 508 29.80 2.88 7.19
C ARG A 508 29.63 2.10 8.50
N THR A 509 29.42 0.79 8.42
CA THR A 509 29.31 -0.09 9.59
C THR A 509 30.63 -0.13 10.39
N ALA A 510 31.78 -0.16 9.71
CA ALA A 510 33.09 -0.08 10.35
C ALA A 510 33.27 1.23 11.14
N GLN A 511 32.88 2.35 10.55
CA GLN A 511 32.88 3.64 11.23
C GLN A 511 31.97 3.63 12.47
N TRP A 512 30.76 3.12 12.36
CA TRP A 512 29.82 3.05 13.50
C TRP A 512 30.26 2.11 14.61
N LEU A 513 31.00 1.03 14.28
CA LEU A 513 31.65 0.17 15.27
C LEU A 513 32.70 0.96 16.06
N GLN A 514 33.52 1.76 15.40
CA GLN A 514 34.53 2.62 16.06
C GLN A 514 33.87 3.71 16.93
N GLU A 515 32.73 4.25 16.50
CA GLU A 515 31.92 5.22 17.26
C GLU A 515 31.14 4.58 18.42
N GLY A 516 31.11 3.25 18.55
CA GLY A 516 30.35 2.53 19.57
C GLY A 516 28.83 2.58 19.38
N ARG A 517 28.34 2.91 18.18
CA ARG A 517 26.91 3.01 17.87
C ARG A 517 26.24 1.67 17.60
N VAL A 518 27.03 0.68 17.20
CA VAL A 518 26.59 -0.69 16.87
C VAL A 518 27.59 -1.70 17.44
N SER A 519 27.16 -2.95 17.65
CA SER A 519 28.02 -4.02 18.20
C SER A 519 28.71 -4.85 17.10
N GLU A 520 29.84 -5.48 17.42
CA GLU A 520 30.51 -6.41 16.49
C GLU A 520 29.59 -7.57 16.08
N GLU A 521 28.76 -8.05 17.01
CA GLU A 521 27.76 -9.10 16.73
C GLU A 521 26.69 -8.64 15.74
N ALA A 522 26.22 -7.39 15.82
CA ALA A 522 25.31 -6.82 14.84
C ALA A 522 25.92 -6.83 13.42
N ALA A 523 27.19 -6.44 13.31
CA ALA A 523 27.88 -6.40 12.04
C ALA A 523 28.10 -7.80 11.45
N LEU A 524 28.41 -8.80 12.27
CA LEU A 524 28.50 -10.20 11.83
C LEU A 524 27.15 -10.71 11.32
N ARG A 525 26.07 -10.51 12.09
CA ARG A 525 24.70 -10.92 11.71
C ARG A 525 24.20 -10.17 10.47
N MET A 526 24.62 -8.93 10.25
CA MET A 526 24.34 -8.19 9.03
C MET A 526 24.90 -8.90 7.79
N VAL A 527 26.13 -9.43 7.85
CA VAL A 527 26.71 -10.15 6.71
C VAL A 527 25.87 -11.39 6.38
N ASP A 528 25.50 -12.17 7.40
CA ASP A 528 24.68 -13.38 7.23
C ASP A 528 23.27 -13.05 6.71
N TRP A 529 22.73 -11.89 7.10
CA TRP A 529 21.43 -11.41 6.64
C TRP A 529 21.45 -10.88 5.20
N ILE A 530 22.48 -10.12 4.81
CA ILE A 530 22.60 -9.56 3.45
C ILE A 530 22.88 -10.67 2.42
N GLU A 531 23.67 -11.69 2.77
CA GLU A 531 24.10 -12.75 1.85
C GLU A 531 22.98 -13.48 1.08
N PRO A 532 21.86 -13.91 1.70
CA PRO A 532 20.71 -14.47 0.97
C PRO A 532 19.97 -13.43 0.12
N LEU A 533 20.07 -12.14 0.48
CA LEU A 533 19.36 -11.04 -0.16
C LEU A 533 20.15 -10.37 -1.28
N LEU A 534 21.39 -10.78 -1.56
CA LEU A 534 22.23 -10.20 -2.63
C LEU A 534 21.61 -10.29 -4.03
N ARG A 535 20.69 -11.22 -4.28
CA ARG A 535 19.90 -11.28 -5.53
C ARG A 535 18.88 -10.13 -5.66
N ARG A 536 18.60 -9.43 -4.57
CA ARG A 536 17.65 -8.32 -4.47
C ARG A 536 18.43 -7.05 -4.12
N GLU A 537 19.13 -6.52 -5.13
CA GLU A 537 20.00 -5.34 -5.02
C GLU A 537 19.28 -4.09 -4.46
N SER A 538 17.93 -4.08 -4.48
CA SER A 538 17.10 -3.02 -3.89
C SER A 538 17.29 -2.83 -2.39
N TYR A 539 17.58 -3.88 -1.62
CA TYR A 539 17.81 -3.73 -0.18
C TYR A 539 19.14 -3.03 0.11
N LEU A 540 20.19 -3.30 -0.67
CA LEU A 540 21.48 -2.60 -0.55
C LEU A 540 21.30 -1.10 -0.83
N ALA A 541 20.45 -0.77 -1.80
CA ALA A 541 20.08 0.60 -2.09
C ALA A 541 19.40 1.27 -0.89
N LEU A 542 18.35 0.65 -0.34
CA LEU A 542 17.61 1.19 0.80
C LEU A 542 18.52 1.53 1.98
N LEU A 543 19.37 0.58 2.39
CA LEU A 543 20.28 0.77 3.51
C LEU A 543 21.32 1.86 3.24
N TRP A 544 21.73 2.02 1.98
CA TRP A 544 22.66 3.06 1.60
C TRP A 544 22.00 4.45 1.67
N GLU A 545 20.82 4.57 1.06
CA GLU A 545 20.04 5.81 0.92
C GLU A 545 19.42 6.30 2.23
N ARG A 546 19.12 5.38 3.16
CA ARG A 546 18.52 5.70 4.46
C ARG A 546 19.47 5.24 5.58
N PRO A 547 20.48 6.04 5.97
CA PRO A 547 21.40 5.69 7.05
C PRO A 547 20.69 5.36 8.37
N GLY A 548 19.59 6.06 8.70
CA GLY A 548 18.81 5.76 9.90
C GLY A 548 18.19 4.36 9.89
N VAL A 549 17.76 3.87 8.72
CA VAL A 549 17.25 2.49 8.56
C VAL A 549 18.37 1.48 8.77
N HIS A 550 19.55 1.73 8.19
CA HIS A 550 20.71 0.86 8.36
C HIS A 550 21.16 0.78 9.83
N GLU A 551 21.23 1.91 10.54
CA GLU A 551 21.61 1.90 11.96
C GLU A 551 20.59 1.13 12.81
N ARG A 552 19.30 1.38 12.63
CA ARG A 552 18.22 0.66 13.35
C ARG A 552 18.25 -0.84 13.05
N LEU A 553 18.47 -1.23 11.79
CA LEU A 553 18.64 -2.62 11.42
C LEU A 553 19.80 -3.27 12.19
N LEU A 554 20.96 -2.61 12.26
CA LEU A 554 22.11 -3.14 13.00
C LEU A 554 21.79 -3.28 14.49
N ARG A 555 21.10 -2.32 15.12
CA ARG A 555 20.68 -2.47 16.53
C ARG A 555 19.76 -3.67 16.73
N LEU A 556 18.78 -3.87 15.85
CA LEU A 556 17.88 -5.03 15.89
C LEU A 556 18.62 -6.35 15.72
N LEU A 557 19.52 -6.40 14.73
CA LEU A 557 20.35 -7.59 14.49
C LEU A 557 21.29 -7.84 15.67
N GLY A 558 21.81 -6.81 16.33
CA GLY A 558 22.67 -6.95 17.50
C GLY A 558 21.92 -7.43 18.74
N ALA A 559 20.69 -6.96 18.93
CA ALA A 559 19.93 -7.24 20.16
C ALA A 559 19.57 -8.71 20.32
N ALA A 560 19.11 -9.38 19.25
CA ALA A 560 18.71 -10.78 19.35
C ALA A 560 18.77 -11.59 18.04
N ARG A 561 18.79 -12.92 18.17
CA ARG A 561 18.86 -13.85 17.01
C ARG A 561 17.54 -13.98 16.26
N TRP A 562 16.43 -14.03 16.98
CA TRP A 562 15.10 -14.20 16.41
C TRP A 562 14.72 -13.05 15.45
N PRO A 563 14.94 -11.75 15.76
CA PRO A 563 14.75 -10.65 14.80
C PRO A 563 15.50 -10.85 13.48
N ALA A 564 16.75 -11.33 13.53
CA ALA A 564 17.55 -11.56 12.33
C ALA A 564 16.93 -12.65 11.45
N ARG A 565 16.50 -13.77 12.05
CA ARG A 565 15.82 -14.86 11.35
C ARG A 565 14.46 -14.40 10.80
N TYR A 566 13.70 -13.64 11.57
CA TYR A 566 12.42 -13.10 11.16
C TYR A 566 12.56 -12.19 9.93
N LEU A 567 13.58 -11.31 9.92
CA LEU A 567 13.88 -10.44 8.78
C LEU A 567 14.34 -11.21 7.53
N ILE A 568 14.94 -12.39 7.67
CA ILE A 568 15.26 -13.26 6.51
C ILE A 568 13.98 -13.86 5.93
N GLN A 569 13.04 -14.25 6.79
CA GLN A 569 11.76 -14.85 6.39
C GLN A 569 10.82 -13.80 5.77
N HIS A 570 10.82 -12.57 6.31
CA HIS A 570 9.93 -11.48 5.89
C HIS A 570 10.73 -10.21 5.54
N PRO A 571 11.58 -10.21 4.50
CA PRO A 571 12.45 -9.06 4.21
C PRO A 571 11.69 -7.78 3.84
N GLY A 572 10.41 -7.88 3.47
CA GLY A 572 9.55 -6.73 3.16
C GLY A 572 9.25 -5.81 4.37
N VAL A 573 9.34 -6.33 5.60
CA VAL A 573 9.05 -5.53 6.82
C VAL A 573 10.14 -4.49 7.11
N ILE A 574 11.28 -4.55 6.42
CA ILE A 574 12.38 -3.61 6.64
C ILE A 574 11.98 -2.16 6.31
N ASP A 575 11.00 -1.98 5.42
CA ASP A 575 10.46 -0.67 5.09
C ASP A 575 9.83 0.03 6.30
N GLU A 576 9.35 -0.73 7.30
CA GLU A 576 8.78 -0.19 8.53
C GLU A 576 9.84 0.56 9.37
N LEU A 577 11.13 0.21 9.21
CA LEU A 577 12.22 0.94 9.88
C LEU A 577 12.37 2.38 9.40
N ALA A 578 11.86 2.69 8.21
CA ALA A 578 11.90 4.03 7.65
C ALA A 578 10.83 4.97 8.23
N SER A 579 9.84 4.43 8.98
CA SER A 579 8.79 5.24 9.58
C SER A 579 9.34 6.15 10.70
N GLU A 580 8.94 7.42 10.66
CA GLU A 580 9.28 8.42 11.68
C GLU A 580 8.57 8.13 13.01
N GLY A 581 7.33 7.62 12.95
CA GLY A 581 6.50 7.29 14.13
C GLY A 581 6.79 5.93 14.77
N LEU A 582 7.70 5.13 14.22
CA LEU A 582 7.95 3.74 14.62
C LEU A 582 8.12 3.53 16.14
N LEU A 583 8.82 4.46 16.82
CA LEU A 583 9.13 4.34 18.23
C LEU A 583 8.13 5.05 19.14
N THR A 584 7.28 5.93 18.60
CA THR A 584 6.35 6.76 19.39
C THR A 584 4.93 6.25 19.34
N GLU A 585 4.52 5.63 18.24
CA GLU A 585 3.16 5.15 18.04
C GLU A 585 2.95 3.78 18.71
N ARG A 586 1.75 3.58 19.24
CA ARG A 586 1.30 2.32 19.86
C ARG A 586 0.32 1.63 18.91
N PHE A 587 0.20 0.31 19.01
CA PHE A 587 -0.74 -0.42 18.17
C PHE A 587 -2.18 0.05 18.40
N ASN A 588 -2.89 0.35 17.31
CA ASN A 588 -4.31 0.72 17.33
C ASN A 588 -5.12 -0.26 16.46
N ALA A 589 -5.87 -1.14 17.12
CA ALA A 589 -6.69 -2.15 16.44
C ALA A 589 -7.72 -1.54 15.49
N GLN A 590 -8.38 -0.44 15.86
CA GLN A 590 -9.40 0.18 15.01
C GLN A 590 -8.81 0.80 13.75
N GLU A 591 -7.60 1.34 13.84
CA GLU A 591 -6.87 1.87 12.68
C GLU A 591 -6.40 0.74 11.76
N PHE A 592 -5.82 -0.31 12.33
CA PHE A 592 -5.41 -1.51 11.62
C PHE A 592 -6.57 -2.15 10.83
N GLU A 593 -7.74 -2.27 11.46
CA GLU A 593 -8.95 -2.78 10.79
C GLU A 593 -9.44 -1.86 9.66
N ARG A 594 -9.44 -0.53 9.89
CA ARG A 594 -9.86 0.46 8.87
C ARG A 594 -8.94 0.43 7.66
N GLU A 595 -7.63 0.34 7.88
CA GLU A 595 -6.62 0.26 6.83
C GLU A 595 -6.81 -0.99 5.97
N LEU A 596 -6.95 -2.17 6.60
CA LEU A 596 -7.15 -3.42 5.87
C LEU A 596 -8.47 -3.43 5.07
N GLU A 597 -9.55 -2.84 5.59
CA GLU A 597 -10.79 -2.72 4.81
C GLU A 597 -10.71 -1.67 3.69
N HIS A 598 -9.88 -0.64 3.84
CA HIS A 598 -9.57 0.25 2.73
C HIS A 598 -8.84 -0.49 1.62
N ARG A 599 -7.76 -1.23 1.96
CA ARG A 599 -6.97 -2.01 1.00
C ARG A 599 -7.79 -3.10 0.31
N LYS A 600 -8.66 -3.78 1.05
CA LYS A 600 -9.60 -4.76 0.49
C LYS A 600 -10.55 -4.11 -0.53
N ARG A 601 -11.14 -2.97 -0.20
CA ARG A 601 -11.99 -2.23 -1.15
C ARG A 601 -11.22 -1.83 -2.41
N SER A 602 -9.96 -1.43 -2.27
CA SER A 602 -9.11 -1.08 -3.42
C SER A 602 -8.90 -2.26 -4.37
N VAL A 603 -8.64 -3.46 -3.87
CA VAL A 603 -8.49 -4.67 -4.72
C VAL A 603 -9.84 -5.18 -5.25
N GLN A 604 -10.93 -4.95 -4.53
CA GLN A 604 -12.29 -5.26 -5.00
C GLN A 604 -12.66 -4.41 -6.20
N ILE A 605 -12.37 -3.10 -6.16
CA ILE A 605 -12.63 -2.18 -7.27
C ILE A 605 -11.88 -2.62 -8.53
N THR A 606 -10.69 -3.23 -8.39
CA THR A 606 -9.90 -3.69 -9.53
C THR A 606 -10.19 -5.13 -9.96
N GLY A 607 -11.05 -5.85 -9.22
CA GLY A 607 -11.34 -7.27 -9.46
C GLY A 607 -10.19 -8.21 -9.12
N GLU A 608 -9.26 -7.78 -8.26
CA GLU A 608 -8.08 -8.53 -7.79
C GLU A 608 -8.31 -9.15 -6.39
N ASP A 609 -9.54 -9.20 -5.88
CA ASP A 609 -9.88 -9.61 -4.50
C ASP A 609 -10.03 -11.12 -4.28
N ASP A 610 -9.23 -11.95 -4.95
CA ASP A 610 -9.27 -13.40 -4.77
C ASP A 610 -8.82 -13.86 -3.35
N ASP A 611 -9.01 -15.15 -3.04
CA ASP A 611 -8.68 -15.70 -1.72
C ASP A 611 -7.19 -15.50 -1.41
N GLU A 612 -6.31 -15.67 -2.40
CA GLU A 612 -4.85 -15.55 -2.24
C GLU A 612 -4.42 -14.10 -1.95
N MET A 613 -4.98 -13.12 -2.67
CA MET A 613 -4.67 -11.71 -2.47
C MET A 613 -5.12 -11.24 -1.08
N LEU A 614 -6.30 -11.65 -0.62
CA LEU A 614 -6.79 -11.32 0.72
C LEU A 614 -5.94 -11.98 1.83
N LEU A 615 -5.53 -13.24 1.63
CA LEU A 615 -4.58 -13.92 2.53
C LEU A 615 -3.24 -13.17 2.63
N ASN A 616 -2.73 -12.69 1.50
CA ASN A 616 -1.48 -11.93 1.43
C ASN A 616 -1.62 -10.52 2.04
N LEU A 617 -2.80 -9.89 1.96
CA LEU A 617 -3.07 -8.60 2.63
C LEU A 617 -3.01 -8.75 4.16
N LEU A 618 -3.66 -9.79 4.71
CA LEU A 618 -3.65 -10.07 6.16
C LEU A 618 -2.21 -10.30 6.67
N ARG A 619 -1.44 -11.15 5.98
CA ARG A 619 -0.05 -11.48 6.37
C ARG A 619 0.86 -10.27 6.34
N ARG A 620 0.83 -9.50 5.26
CA ARG A 620 1.67 -8.29 5.15
C ARG A 620 1.39 -7.30 6.27
N ALA A 621 0.11 -7.04 6.56
CA ALA A 621 -0.28 -6.15 7.65
C ALA A 621 0.13 -6.69 9.03
N HIS A 622 -0.11 -7.98 9.27
CA HIS A 622 0.28 -8.65 10.52
C HIS A 622 1.80 -8.62 10.74
N HIS A 623 2.60 -9.00 9.73
CA HIS A 623 4.06 -9.01 9.85
C HIS A 623 4.64 -7.62 9.99
N ALA A 624 4.07 -6.61 9.31
CA ALA A 624 4.45 -5.22 9.48
C ALA A 624 4.24 -4.78 10.94
N GLU A 625 3.06 -5.01 11.51
CA GLU A 625 2.79 -4.59 12.89
C GLU A 625 3.59 -5.39 13.92
N LEU A 626 3.69 -6.70 13.76
CA LEU A 626 4.51 -7.55 14.63
C LEU A 626 5.97 -7.07 14.65
N PHE A 627 6.49 -6.65 13.50
CA PHE A 627 7.84 -6.11 13.39
C PHE A 627 7.97 -4.71 14.02
N ARG A 628 6.95 -3.84 13.92
CA ARG A 628 6.94 -2.56 14.64
C ARG A 628 6.95 -2.76 16.15
N THR A 629 6.17 -3.71 16.68
CA THR A 629 6.19 -4.07 18.10
C THR A 629 7.56 -4.62 18.50
N LEU A 630 8.16 -5.49 17.68
CA LEU A 630 9.51 -6.00 17.89
C LEU A 630 10.57 -4.89 17.95
N ALA A 631 10.50 -3.92 17.04
CA ALA A 631 11.43 -2.81 17.03
C ALA A 631 11.34 -1.97 18.32
N ARG A 632 10.12 -1.70 18.78
CA ARG A 632 9.86 -0.96 20.04
C ARG A 632 10.31 -1.76 21.27
N ASP A 633 10.09 -3.07 21.29
CA ASP A 633 10.54 -3.99 22.35
C ASP A 633 12.07 -4.02 22.46
N VAL A 634 12.76 -4.23 21.34
CA VAL A 634 14.24 -4.28 21.30
C VAL A 634 14.89 -2.96 21.71
N GLU A 635 14.29 -1.82 21.35
CA GLU A 635 14.79 -0.49 21.77
C GLU A 635 14.37 -0.14 23.21
N GLY A 636 13.71 -1.05 23.94
CA GLY A 636 13.33 -0.88 25.35
C GLY A 636 12.18 0.11 25.57
N VAL A 637 11.42 0.44 24.52
CA VAL A 637 10.24 1.32 24.60
C VAL A 637 9.05 0.60 25.25
N LEU A 638 8.97 -0.72 25.08
CA LEU A 638 7.89 -1.55 25.64
C LEU A 638 8.37 -2.38 26.83
N THR A 639 7.49 -2.54 27.83
CA THR A 639 7.67 -3.60 28.83
C THR A 639 7.15 -4.94 28.29
N VAL A 640 7.55 -6.06 28.90
CA VAL A 640 7.11 -7.41 28.49
C VAL A 640 5.58 -7.56 28.54
N GLU A 641 4.93 -6.93 29.50
CA GLU A 641 3.46 -6.90 29.61
C GLU A 641 2.85 -6.11 28.45
N GLN A 642 3.41 -4.95 28.13
CA GLN A 642 2.95 -4.13 27.02
C GLN A 642 3.14 -4.83 25.67
N VAL A 643 4.23 -5.58 25.48
CA VAL A 643 4.42 -6.43 24.30
C VAL A 643 3.30 -7.47 24.21
N ALA A 644 3.01 -8.16 25.31
CA ALA A 644 1.95 -9.17 25.34
C ALA A 644 0.56 -8.58 25.08
N ASP A 645 0.28 -7.38 25.61
CA ASP A 645 -0.96 -6.65 25.34
C ASP A 645 -1.11 -6.29 23.86
N GLU A 646 -0.06 -5.75 23.23
CA GLU A 646 -0.08 -5.41 21.80
C GLU A 646 -0.22 -6.62 20.90
N LEU A 647 0.53 -7.70 21.18
CA LEU A 647 0.43 -8.94 20.41
C LEU A 647 -0.95 -9.59 20.56
N SER A 648 -1.56 -9.52 21.74
CA SER A 648 -2.92 -10.01 21.98
C SER A 648 -3.96 -9.17 21.24
N ALA A 649 -3.81 -7.84 21.24
CA ALA A 649 -4.69 -6.95 20.49
C ALA A 649 -4.55 -7.15 18.97
N LEU A 650 -3.34 -7.39 18.48
CA LEU A 650 -3.09 -7.71 17.07
C LEU A 650 -3.74 -9.04 16.67
N ALA A 651 -3.64 -10.06 17.53
CA ALA A 651 -4.31 -11.34 17.31
C ALA A 651 -5.84 -11.18 17.27
N ASP A 652 -6.41 -10.41 18.20
CA ASP A 652 -7.85 -10.12 18.25
C ASP A 652 -8.33 -9.43 16.96
N ALA A 653 -7.64 -8.36 16.54
CA ALA A 653 -7.97 -7.63 15.31
C ALA A 653 -7.84 -8.54 14.07
N THR A 654 -6.77 -9.34 13.99
CA THR A 654 -6.56 -10.27 12.87
C THR A 654 -7.64 -11.34 12.80
N LEU A 655 -8.05 -11.90 13.95
CA LEU A 655 -9.15 -12.84 14.05
C LEU A 655 -10.49 -12.21 13.64
N ASN A 656 -10.75 -10.96 14.07
CA ASN A 656 -11.95 -10.22 13.70
C ASN A 656 -12.06 -10.02 12.18
N ILE A 657 -11.02 -9.48 11.55
CA ILE A 657 -10.99 -9.26 10.10
C ILE A 657 -11.12 -10.58 9.35
N THR A 658 -10.38 -11.62 9.76
CA THR A 658 -10.41 -12.94 9.12
C THR A 658 -11.81 -13.54 9.18
N ALA A 659 -12.48 -13.51 10.33
CA ALA A 659 -13.84 -13.99 10.47
C ALA A 659 -14.81 -13.26 9.54
N ARG A 660 -14.77 -11.92 9.51
CA ARG A 660 -15.63 -11.11 8.63
C ARG A 660 -15.41 -11.45 7.15
N TRP A 661 -14.15 -11.56 6.72
CA TRP A 661 -13.81 -11.84 5.32
C TRP A 661 -14.15 -13.26 4.91
N CYS A 662 -13.87 -14.26 5.77
CA CYS A 662 -14.23 -15.65 5.51
C CYS A 662 -15.74 -15.83 5.37
N TRP A 663 -16.56 -15.13 6.19
CA TRP A 663 -18.02 -15.24 6.13
C TRP A 663 -18.58 -14.66 4.83
N GLN A 664 -18.11 -13.48 4.43
CA GLN A 664 -18.54 -12.83 3.18
C GLN A 664 -18.25 -13.70 1.94
N ARG A 665 -17.18 -14.51 1.98
CA ARG A 665 -16.79 -15.42 0.89
C ARG A 665 -17.29 -16.86 1.07
N LEU A 666 -18.11 -17.13 2.09
CA LEU A 666 -18.66 -18.47 2.31
C LEU A 666 -19.92 -18.67 1.45
N LYS A 667 -19.87 -19.62 0.52
CA LYS A 667 -21.02 -19.93 -0.37
C LYS A 667 -22.23 -20.50 0.39
N GLN A 668 -21.98 -21.23 1.48
CA GLN A 668 -23.01 -21.90 2.29
C GLN A 668 -23.65 -20.98 3.34
N ARG A 669 -23.30 -19.68 3.37
CA ARG A 669 -23.85 -18.74 4.35
C ARG A 669 -25.37 -18.63 4.19
N HIS A 670 -26.10 -18.78 5.29
CA HIS A 670 -27.57 -18.69 5.31
C HIS A 670 -28.08 -17.31 5.76
N ARG A 671 -27.19 -16.44 6.25
CA ARG A 671 -27.50 -15.10 6.77
C ARG A 671 -26.41 -14.08 6.43
N GLU A 672 -26.72 -12.80 6.61
CA GLU A 672 -25.78 -11.70 6.31
C GLU A 672 -24.61 -11.66 7.29
N THR A 673 -24.88 -11.68 8.60
CA THR A 673 -23.88 -11.66 9.67
C THR A 673 -23.90 -12.96 10.46
N PRO A 674 -22.75 -13.57 10.77
CA PRO A 674 -22.70 -14.81 11.53
C PRO A 674 -22.99 -14.52 13.01
N ASN A 675 -23.75 -15.40 13.67
CA ASN A 675 -23.94 -15.38 15.12
C ASN A 675 -23.06 -16.45 15.77
N PHE A 676 -21.76 -16.18 15.81
CA PHE A 676 -20.74 -17.07 16.37
C PHE A 676 -19.78 -16.31 17.27
N ALA A 677 -19.03 -17.03 18.10
CA ALA A 677 -17.99 -16.48 18.94
C ALA A 677 -16.71 -17.31 18.90
N VAL A 678 -15.59 -16.61 19.08
CA VAL A 678 -14.25 -17.17 19.33
C VAL A 678 -13.90 -16.88 20.78
N ILE A 679 -13.58 -17.94 21.51
CA ILE A 679 -13.15 -17.89 22.91
C ILE A 679 -11.66 -18.20 22.94
N GLY A 680 -10.86 -17.26 23.44
CA GLY A 680 -9.42 -17.43 23.61
C GLY A 680 -9.11 -18.08 24.95
N TYR A 681 -8.29 -19.13 24.91
CA TYR A 681 -7.75 -19.83 26.07
C TYR A 681 -6.23 -19.62 26.17
N GLY A 682 -5.58 -20.25 27.14
CA GLY A 682 -4.13 -20.27 27.26
C GLY A 682 -3.52 -18.87 27.31
N LYS A 683 -2.51 -18.64 26.46
CA LYS A 683 -1.82 -17.34 26.41
C LYS A 683 -2.68 -16.23 25.79
N LEU A 684 -3.43 -16.54 24.73
CA LEU A 684 -4.35 -15.57 24.12
C LEU A 684 -5.40 -15.11 25.13
N GLY A 685 -5.97 -16.07 25.87
CA GLY A 685 -6.95 -15.84 26.92
C GLY A 685 -6.41 -14.98 28.07
N GLY A 686 -5.18 -15.26 28.51
CA GLY A 686 -4.53 -14.50 29.59
C GLY A 686 -3.92 -13.16 29.15
N LYS A 687 -3.97 -12.80 27.86
CA LYS A 687 -3.21 -11.67 27.27
C LYS A 687 -1.70 -11.77 27.52
N GLU A 688 -1.15 -12.95 27.29
CA GLU A 688 0.25 -13.30 27.54
C GLU A 688 0.94 -13.82 26.28
N LEU A 689 0.51 -13.36 25.10
CA LEU A 689 1.13 -13.75 23.83
C LEU A 689 2.58 -13.25 23.76
N GLY A 690 3.42 -14.05 23.08
CA GLY A 690 4.75 -13.66 22.60
C GLY A 690 4.87 -13.96 21.12
N TYR A 691 5.93 -13.50 20.46
CA TYR A 691 6.08 -13.47 19.00
C TYR A 691 5.88 -14.78 18.23
N GLY A 692 6.10 -15.93 18.87
CA GLY A 692 5.88 -17.26 18.28
C GLY A 692 4.88 -18.09 19.07
N SER A 693 3.81 -17.47 19.58
CA SER A 693 2.79 -18.18 20.36
C SER A 693 1.66 -18.66 19.47
N ASP A 694 1.23 -19.90 19.71
CA ASP A 694 0.03 -20.48 19.12
C ASP A 694 -1.24 -19.80 19.67
N LEU A 695 -2.33 -19.88 18.91
CA LEU A 695 -3.64 -19.39 19.36
C LEU A 695 -4.51 -20.55 19.84
N ASP A 696 -4.66 -20.65 21.16
CA ASP A 696 -5.60 -21.55 21.81
C ASP A 696 -7.03 -21.00 21.69
N ILE A 697 -7.83 -21.52 20.77
CA ILE A 697 -9.18 -20.99 20.49
C ILE A 697 -10.27 -22.06 20.44
N VAL A 698 -11.45 -21.71 20.94
CA VAL A 698 -12.67 -22.52 20.89
C VAL A 698 -13.76 -21.72 20.18
N PHE A 699 -14.51 -22.39 19.31
CA PHE A 699 -15.59 -21.77 18.54
C PHE A 699 -16.95 -22.23 19.04
N VAL A 700 -17.88 -21.28 19.20
CA VAL A 700 -19.28 -21.56 19.53
C VAL A 700 -20.21 -20.74 18.63
N TYR A 701 -21.44 -21.21 18.42
CA TYR A 701 -22.45 -20.46 17.67
C TYR A 701 -23.84 -20.54 18.31
N GLU A 702 -24.70 -19.59 17.98
CA GLU A 702 -26.10 -19.59 18.40
C GLU A 702 -26.99 -19.28 17.22
N ASP A 703 -27.54 -20.33 16.62
CA ASP A 703 -28.35 -20.20 15.42
C ASP A 703 -29.27 -21.42 15.31
N GLU A 704 -30.57 -21.16 15.16
CA GLU A 704 -31.61 -22.20 15.10
C GLU A 704 -31.89 -22.68 13.67
N ASP A 705 -31.28 -22.06 12.64
CA ASP A 705 -31.42 -22.51 11.25
C ASP A 705 -30.86 -23.92 11.07
N GLU A 706 -31.59 -24.79 10.37
CA GLU A 706 -31.18 -26.17 10.11
C GLU A 706 -29.84 -26.29 9.36
N ARG A 707 -29.48 -25.26 8.57
CA ARG A 707 -28.20 -25.20 7.83
C ARG A 707 -27.04 -24.74 8.71
N ALA A 708 -27.30 -24.19 9.89
CA ALA A 708 -26.28 -23.60 10.75
C ALA A 708 -25.14 -24.57 11.11
N PRO A 709 -25.38 -25.83 11.53
CA PRO A 709 -24.29 -26.72 11.91
C PRO A 709 -23.26 -26.93 10.79
N GLU A 710 -23.73 -27.14 9.56
CA GLU A 710 -22.84 -27.32 8.39
C GLU A 710 -22.16 -26.01 7.99
N ALA A 711 -22.93 -24.92 7.91
CA ALA A 711 -22.41 -23.60 7.51
C ALA A 711 -21.33 -23.10 8.48
N TYR A 712 -21.55 -23.16 9.79
CA TYR A 712 -20.56 -22.73 10.78
C TYR A 712 -19.36 -23.68 10.87
N ALA A 713 -19.55 -25.00 10.65
CA ALA A 713 -18.42 -25.92 10.59
C ALA A 713 -17.53 -25.63 9.36
N ALA A 714 -18.13 -25.33 8.20
CA ALA A 714 -17.38 -24.92 7.01
C ALA A 714 -16.71 -23.54 7.21
N PHE A 715 -17.39 -22.62 7.89
CA PHE A 715 -16.86 -21.31 8.23
C PHE A 715 -15.61 -21.41 9.11
N VAL A 716 -15.68 -22.17 10.21
CA VAL A 716 -14.53 -22.34 11.11
C VAL A 716 -13.37 -23.05 10.41
N ARG A 717 -13.64 -24.06 9.57
CA ARG A 717 -12.59 -24.66 8.73
C ARG A 717 -11.93 -23.62 7.82
N LYS A 718 -12.69 -22.73 7.19
CA LYS A 718 -12.15 -21.66 6.35
C LYS A 718 -11.30 -20.67 7.17
N ILE A 719 -11.75 -20.27 8.37
CA ILE A 719 -10.97 -19.40 9.28
C ILE A 719 -9.63 -20.06 9.62
N ILE A 720 -9.64 -21.32 10.06
CA ILE A 720 -8.42 -22.04 10.44
C ILE A 720 -7.45 -22.12 9.26
N ILE A 721 -7.94 -22.49 8.06
CA ILE A 721 -7.13 -22.51 6.84
C ILE A 721 -6.52 -21.14 6.57
N TRP A 722 -7.30 -20.06 6.71
CA TRP A 722 -6.81 -18.71 6.41
C TRP A 722 -5.72 -18.23 7.37
N LEU A 723 -5.78 -18.66 8.63
CA LEU A 723 -4.78 -18.32 9.64
C LEU A 723 -3.51 -19.19 9.53
N SER A 724 -3.64 -20.47 9.16
CA SER A 724 -2.50 -21.42 9.18
C SER A 724 -1.80 -21.62 7.84
N THR A 725 -2.45 -21.32 6.71
CA THR A 725 -1.87 -21.57 5.37
C THR A 725 -0.60 -20.76 5.15
N LYS A 726 0.43 -21.37 4.57
CA LYS A 726 1.65 -20.65 4.17
C LYS A 726 1.49 -20.08 2.77
N THR A 727 1.75 -18.79 2.62
CA THR A 727 1.73 -18.08 1.33
C THR A 727 3.13 -17.56 0.99
N GLY A 728 3.28 -16.87 -0.14
CA GLY A 728 4.52 -16.14 -0.46
C GLY A 728 4.87 -15.05 0.57
N GLU A 729 3.91 -14.59 1.37
CA GLU A 729 4.10 -13.58 2.43
C GLU A 729 4.33 -14.20 3.82
N GLY A 730 4.28 -15.54 3.95
CA GLY A 730 4.49 -16.25 5.21
C GLY A 730 3.22 -16.88 5.81
N ASP A 731 3.25 -17.12 7.12
CA ASP A 731 2.18 -17.62 7.99
C ASP A 731 1.68 -16.57 8.99
N LEU A 732 0.48 -16.74 9.54
CA LEU A 732 -0.03 -15.87 10.62
C LEU A 732 0.13 -16.53 11.99
N PHE A 733 -0.60 -17.63 12.19
CA PHE A 733 -0.66 -18.33 13.47
C PHE A 733 -0.78 -19.83 13.28
N GLU A 734 -0.15 -20.58 14.17
CA GLU A 734 -0.53 -21.95 14.46
C GLU A 734 -1.77 -21.92 15.37
N ILE A 735 -2.77 -22.73 15.03
CA ILE A 735 -4.07 -22.73 15.70
C ILE A 735 -4.23 -24.02 16.52
N ASP A 736 -4.39 -23.89 17.83
CA ASP A 736 -4.72 -25.01 18.71
C ASP A 736 -6.20 -24.94 19.12
N THR A 737 -6.92 -26.02 18.88
CA THR A 737 -8.34 -26.17 19.24
C THR A 737 -8.57 -27.32 20.24
N ALA A 738 -7.51 -27.82 20.87
CA ALA A 738 -7.57 -28.98 21.77
C ALA A 738 -8.35 -28.73 23.07
N LEU A 739 -8.55 -27.46 23.46
CA LEU A 739 -9.30 -27.07 24.65
C LEU A 739 -10.82 -26.97 24.43
N ARG A 740 -11.32 -27.33 23.25
CA ARG A 740 -12.77 -27.41 22.99
C ARG A 740 -13.39 -28.60 23.73
N PRO A 741 -14.72 -28.58 23.98
CA PRO A 741 -15.41 -29.71 24.62
C PRO A 741 -15.10 -31.05 23.94
N ASN A 742 -14.66 -32.04 24.73
CA ASN A 742 -14.19 -33.37 24.26
C ASN A 742 -12.89 -33.39 23.46
N GLY A 743 -12.13 -32.28 23.47
CA GLY A 743 -10.84 -32.15 22.80
C GLY A 743 -10.88 -32.55 21.33
N SER A 744 -9.87 -33.32 20.88
CA SER A 744 -9.75 -33.74 19.48
C SER A 744 -10.92 -34.59 18.96
N SER A 745 -11.63 -35.29 19.85
CA SER A 745 -12.80 -36.11 19.53
C SER A 745 -14.10 -35.30 19.49
N GLY A 746 -14.09 -34.04 19.94
CA GLY A 746 -15.24 -33.13 19.90
C GLY A 746 -15.42 -32.44 18.55
N LEU A 747 -16.65 -31.97 18.31
CA LEU A 747 -16.97 -31.11 17.18
C LEU A 747 -16.09 -29.85 17.19
N LEU A 748 -15.66 -29.41 16.00
CA LEU A 748 -14.80 -28.23 15.85
C LEU A 748 -15.51 -26.93 16.28
N ILE A 749 -16.84 -26.91 16.13
CA ILE A 749 -17.71 -25.85 16.62
C ILE A 749 -18.96 -26.49 17.23
N THR A 750 -19.43 -25.97 18.36
CA THR A 750 -20.63 -26.44 19.06
C THR A 750 -21.63 -25.30 19.24
N THR A 751 -22.91 -25.64 19.51
CA THR A 751 -23.88 -24.63 19.92
C THR A 751 -23.45 -24.02 21.26
N PHE A 752 -23.81 -22.76 21.49
CA PHE A 752 -23.51 -22.07 22.74
C PHE A 752 -24.13 -22.81 23.93
N ARG A 753 -25.38 -23.28 23.78
CA ARG A 753 -26.07 -24.09 24.80
C ARG A 753 -25.31 -25.38 25.14
N ALA A 754 -24.80 -26.11 24.15
CA ALA A 754 -24.03 -27.33 24.41
C ALA A 754 -22.69 -27.03 25.12
N TYR A 755 -22.06 -25.90 24.79
CA TYR A 755 -20.87 -25.42 25.49
C TYR A 755 -21.18 -25.06 26.96
N GLU A 756 -22.27 -24.32 27.21
CA GLU A 756 -22.75 -24.00 28.55
C GLU A 756 -23.02 -25.27 29.38
N ASP A 757 -23.82 -26.20 28.85
CA ASP A 757 -24.19 -27.43 29.55
C ASP A 757 -22.95 -28.27 29.89
N TYR A 758 -21.98 -28.35 28.97
CA TYR A 758 -20.70 -29.05 29.20
C TYR A 758 -19.90 -28.41 30.35
N GLN A 759 -19.76 -27.09 30.35
CA GLN A 759 -18.97 -26.35 31.35
C GLN A 759 -19.63 -26.33 32.73
N LEU A 760 -20.97 -26.20 32.78
CA LEU A 760 -21.77 -26.21 34.02
C LEU A 760 -22.04 -27.62 34.55
N ARG A 761 -21.45 -28.64 33.93
CA ARG A 761 -21.60 -30.06 34.30
C ARG A 761 -23.06 -30.55 34.31
N ARG A 762 -23.85 -30.09 33.34
CA ARG A 762 -25.24 -30.53 33.11
C ARG A 762 -25.24 -31.67 32.09
N GLY A 763 -25.50 -32.90 32.54
CA GLY A 763 -25.57 -34.10 31.69
C GLY A 763 -24.55 -35.19 32.06
N SER A 764 -24.40 -36.21 31.22
CA SER A 764 -23.49 -37.35 31.46
C SER A 764 -22.04 -37.12 31.03
N ASN A 765 -21.78 -36.06 30.26
CA ASN A 765 -20.47 -35.72 29.73
C ASN A 765 -20.13 -34.27 30.10
N THR A 766 -19.15 -34.08 30.98
CA THR A 766 -18.97 -32.80 31.69
C THR A 766 -17.50 -32.43 31.81
N ALA A 767 -17.24 -31.13 31.97
CA ALA A 767 -15.88 -30.59 32.06
C ALA A 767 -15.12 -31.06 33.32
N TRP A 768 -13.89 -31.49 33.12
CA TRP A 768 -12.94 -31.87 34.16
C TRP A 768 -12.39 -30.64 34.91
N THR A 769 -11.83 -30.86 36.10
CA THR A 769 -11.24 -29.78 36.92
C THR A 769 -10.14 -29.01 36.20
N TRP A 770 -9.32 -29.68 35.38
CA TRP A 770 -8.27 -29.01 34.61
C TRP A 770 -8.82 -28.11 33.49
N GLU A 771 -10.01 -28.42 32.94
CA GLU A 771 -10.70 -27.55 31.97
C GLU A 771 -11.26 -26.31 32.68
N HIS A 772 -11.75 -26.46 33.91
CA HIS A 772 -12.11 -25.33 34.77
C HIS A 772 -10.88 -24.49 35.16
N GLN A 773 -9.70 -25.08 35.36
CA GLN A 773 -8.45 -24.32 35.51
C GLN A 773 -8.16 -23.49 34.26
N ALA A 774 -8.30 -24.07 33.06
CA ALA A 774 -8.11 -23.35 31.80
C ALA A 774 -9.14 -22.21 31.64
N MET A 775 -10.38 -22.40 32.11
CA MET A 775 -11.45 -21.39 32.09
C MET A 775 -11.10 -20.11 32.86
N THR A 776 -10.28 -20.20 33.91
CA THR A 776 -9.87 -18.99 34.68
C THR A 776 -9.19 -17.94 33.80
N ARG A 777 -8.49 -18.39 32.75
CA ARG A 777 -7.80 -17.56 31.76
C ARG A 777 -8.62 -17.33 30.49
N ALA A 778 -9.73 -18.04 30.31
CA ALA A 778 -10.52 -17.91 29.09
C ALA A 778 -11.13 -16.50 29.00
N ARG A 779 -11.21 -15.98 27.77
CA ARG A 779 -11.89 -14.71 27.48
C ARG A 779 -12.62 -14.75 26.15
N PHE A 780 -13.62 -13.88 26.02
CA PHE A 780 -14.22 -13.58 24.74
C PHE A 780 -13.23 -12.80 23.86
N VAL A 781 -13.04 -13.25 22.61
CA VAL A 781 -12.09 -12.64 21.65
C VAL A 781 -12.82 -11.96 20.51
N ASN A 782 -13.83 -12.62 19.95
CA ASN A 782 -14.56 -12.15 18.77
C ASN A 782 -15.99 -12.69 18.82
N GLY A 783 -16.96 -11.85 18.48
CA GLY A 783 -18.36 -12.21 18.24
C GLY A 783 -19.30 -11.06 18.62
N PRO A 784 -20.62 -11.26 18.47
CA PRO A 784 -21.62 -10.30 18.93
C PRO A 784 -21.59 -10.10 20.45
N GLU A 785 -21.85 -8.89 20.93
CA GLU A 785 -21.89 -8.51 22.35
C GLU A 785 -22.85 -9.40 23.17
N ALA A 786 -23.99 -9.78 22.59
CA ALA A 786 -24.93 -10.70 23.24
C ALA A 786 -24.34 -12.09 23.56
N LEU A 787 -23.37 -12.59 22.78
CA LEU A 787 -22.67 -13.85 23.08
C LEU A 787 -21.55 -13.63 24.10
N GLN A 788 -21.00 -12.42 24.19
CA GLN A 788 -20.01 -12.07 25.21
C GLN A 788 -20.65 -12.11 26.60
N ASP A 789 -21.80 -11.46 26.78
CA ASP A 789 -22.53 -11.46 28.06
C ASP A 789 -22.84 -12.89 28.53
N LYS A 790 -23.26 -13.75 27.60
CA LYS A 790 -23.51 -15.17 27.88
C LYS A 790 -22.24 -15.90 28.27
N PHE A 791 -21.13 -15.69 27.55
CA PHE A 791 -19.85 -16.32 27.88
C PHE A 791 -19.36 -15.88 29.25
N ASP A 792 -19.43 -14.59 29.56
CA ASP A 792 -19.00 -14.05 30.84
C ASP A 792 -19.85 -14.61 31.99
N ALA A 793 -21.17 -14.77 31.79
CA ALA A 793 -22.05 -15.43 32.74
C ALA A 793 -21.69 -16.92 32.97
N VAL A 794 -21.38 -17.66 31.90
CA VAL A 794 -20.94 -19.07 32.01
C VAL A 794 -19.60 -19.15 32.74
N ARG A 795 -18.61 -18.34 32.33
CA ARG A 795 -17.29 -18.29 32.96
C ARG A 795 -17.42 -17.96 34.45
N GLN A 796 -18.18 -16.93 34.79
CA GLN A 796 -18.44 -16.55 36.18
C GLN A 796 -19.05 -17.71 36.97
N SER A 797 -20.11 -18.33 36.42
CA SER A 797 -20.78 -19.49 37.06
C SER A 797 -19.82 -20.66 37.29
N VAL A 798 -18.92 -20.93 36.34
CA VAL A 798 -17.90 -21.97 36.48
C VAL A 798 -16.92 -21.60 37.59
N ILE A 799 -16.33 -20.41 37.58
CA ILE A 799 -15.28 -20.07 38.56
C ILE A 799 -15.83 -19.86 39.98
N THR A 800 -17.11 -19.47 40.14
CA THR A 800 -17.76 -19.32 41.44
C THR A 800 -18.55 -20.55 41.89
N ALA A 801 -18.50 -21.66 41.14
CA ALA A 801 -19.20 -22.89 41.52
C ALA A 801 -18.72 -23.42 42.90
N PRO A 802 -19.62 -23.95 43.75
CA PRO A 802 -19.23 -24.52 45.03
C PRO A 802 -18.36 -25.77 44.83
N ARG A 803 -17.26 -25.88 45.58
CA ARG A 803 -16.28 -26.97 45.48
C ARG A 803 -15.84 -27.43 46.87
N ASP A 804 -15.51 -28.72 46.99
CA ASP A 804 -14.68 -29.20 48.10
C ASP A 804 -13.25 -28.70 47.88
N VAL A 805 -12.84 -27.73 48.70
CA VAL A 805 -11.53 -27.08 48.60
C VAL A 805 -10.39 -28.09 48.77
N ALA A 806 -10.52 -29.08 49.67
CA ALA A 806 -9.48 -30.07 49.90
C ALA A 806 -9.35 -31.06 48.73
N ALA A 807 -10.48 -31.44 48.11
CA ALA A 807 -10.46 -32.25 46.90
C ALA A 807 -9.84 -31.49 45.72
N LEU A 808 -10.24 -30.23 45.50
CA LEU A 808 -9.69 -29.36 44.46
C LEU A 808 -8.17 -29.19 44.62
N GLN A 809 -7.71 -28.93 45.84
CA GLN A 809 -6.29 -28.78 46.17
C GLN A 809 -5.49 -30.03 45.76
N ARG A 810 -5.96 -31.23 46.14
CA ARG A 810 -5.32 -32.50 45.78
C ARG A 810 -5.28 -32.72 44.27
N GLU A 811 -6.37 -32.42 43.56
CA GLU A 811 -6.44 -32.58 42.10
C GLU A 811 -5.46 -31.65 41.38
N ILE A 812 -5.40 -30.37 41.77
CA ILE A 812 -4.50 -29.37 41.15
C ILE A 812 -3.04 -29.71 41.41
N VAL A 813 -2.68 -30.11 42.64
CA VAL A 813 -1.31 -30.54 42.96
C VAL A 813 -0.94 -31.81 42.19
N ALA A 814 -1.83 -32.81 42.14
CA ALA A 814 -1.58 -34.03 41.37
C ALA A 814 -1.39 -33.75 39.87
N MET A 815 -2.18 -32.83 39.30
CA MET A 815 -2.01 -32.38 37.92
C MET A 815 -0.68 -31.66 37.72
N ARG A 816 -0.28 -30.80 38.65
CA ARG A 816 0.99 -30.07 38.58
C ARG A 816 2.19 -31.01 38.59
N GLU A 817 2.19 -32.03 39.45
CA GLU A 817 3.27 -33.01 39.52
C GLU A 817 3.37 -33.87 38.26
N ARG A 818 2.24 -34.20 37.61
CA ARG A 818 2.26 -34.84 36.27
C ARG A 818 2.92 -33.94 35.24
N VAL A 819 2.55 -32.65 35.20
CA VAL A 819 3.17 -31.67 34.28
C VAL A 819 4.66 -31.52 34.56
N ARG A 820 5.07 -31.52 35.84
CA ARG A 820 6.48 -31.44 36.25
C ARG A 820 7.26 -32.67 35.78
N SER A 821 6.71 -33.86 36.00
CA SER A 821 7.33 -35.14 35.62
C SER A 821 7.52 -35.28 34.12
N ALA A 822 6.63 -34.68 33.31
CA ALA A 822 6.74 -34.67 31.85
C ALA A 822 7.84 -33.73 31.31
N HIS A 823 8.35 -32.81 32.14
CA HIS A 823 9.35 -31.80 31.75
C HIS A 823 10.58 -31.88 32.67
N PRO A 824 11.41 -32.93 32.55
CA PRO A 824 12.57 -33.11 33.42
C PRO A 824 13.60 -31.99 33.19
N VAL A 825 14.10 -31.43 34.30
CA VAL A 825 15.11 -30.36 34.31
C VAL A 825 16.47 -30.95 34.68
N ARG A 826 17.54 -30.47 34.04
CA ARG A 826 18.90 -30.94 34.33
C ARG A 826 19.30 -30.58 35.77
N ALA A 827 20.09 -31.45 36.42
CA ALA A 827 20.60 -31.19 37.77
C ALA A 827 21.39 -29.86 37.84
N GLY A 828 21.17 -29.08 38.89
CA GLY A 828 21.80 -27.76 39.09
C GLY A 828 21.26 -26.63 38.20
N ARG A 829 20.20 -26.89 37.41
CA ARG A 829 19.51 -25.89 36.58
C ARG A 829 18.12 -25.59 37.12
N PHE A 830 17.66 -24.38 36.84
CA PHE A 830 16.30 -23.92 37.10
C PHE A 830 15.64 -23.56 35.77
N ASP A 831 14.56 -24.27 35.42
CA ASP A 831 13.71 -23.93 34.29
C ASP A 831 12.67 -22.90 34.72
N LEU A 832 12.64 -21.77 34.01
CA LEU A 832 11.77 -20.63 34.35
C LEU A 832 10.27 -21.00 34.42
N LYS A 833 9.82 -22.04 33.70
CA LYS A 833 8.43 -22.48 33.69
C LYS A 833 8.17 -23.65 34.65
N HIS A 834 8.91 -24.74 34.46
CA HIS A 834 8.52 -26.06 34.95
C HIS A 834 9.20 -26.46 36.26
N SER A 835 10.30 -25.79 36.66
CA SER A 835 10.94 -26.06 37.96
C SER A 835 10.05 -25.65 39.13
N ALA A 836 10.34 -26.20 40.31
CA ALA A 836 9.73 -25.77 41.56
C ALA A 836 10.10 -24.30 41.86
N GLY A 837 9.09 -23.45 42.06
CA GLY A 837 9.23 -21.99 42.13
C GLY A 837 9.24 -21.30 40.76
N GLY A 838 8.89 -22.00 39.68
CA GLY A 838 8.78 -21.45 38.33
C GLY A 838 7.41 -20.83 38.04
N MET A 839 7.26 -20.25 36.86
CA MET A 839 6.03 -19.56 36.43
C MET A 839 4.77 -20.42 36.54
N VAL A 840 4.85 -21.72 36.20
CA VAL A 840 3.69 -22.62 36.21
C VAL A 840 3.19 -22.88 37.64
N ASP A 841 4.07 -22.83 38.65
CA ASP A 841 3.65 -22.97 40.05
C ASP A 841 2.80 -21.76 40.48
N ALA A 842 3.17 -20.54 40.07
CA ALA A 842 2.36 -19.35 40.32
C ALA A 842 1.03 -19.38 39.57
N GLU A 843 1.02 -19.81 38.31
CA GLU A 843 -0.22 -19.94 37.52
C GLU A 843 -1.20 -20.92 38.19
N PHE A 844 -0.71 -22.07 38.66
CA PHE A 844 -1.54 -23.07 39.35
C PHE A 844 -2.04 -22.56 40.70
N ALA A 845 -1.22 -21.82 41.45
CA ALA A 845 -1.63 -21.20 42.71
C ALA A 845 -2.74 -20.14 42.48
N VAL A 846 -2.59 -19.28 41.48
CA VAL A 846 -3.61 -18.29 41.10
C VAL A 846 -4.90 -18.99 40.65
N GLN A 847 -4.81 -20.01 39.80
CA GLN A 847 -5.97 -20.79 39.35
C GLN A 847 -6.71 -21.44 40.50
N PHE A 848 -5.99 -22.01 41.48
CA PHE A 848 -6.59 -22.57 42.68
C PHE A 848 -7.35 -21.50 43.47
N LEU A 849 -6.69 -20.37 43.77
CA LEU A 849 -7.31 -19.26 44.51
C LEU A 849 -8.57 -18.73 43.79
N VAL A 850 -8.52 -18.58 42.47
CA VAL A 850 -9.70 -18.19 41.69
C VAL A 850 -10.83 -19.21 41.83
N LEU A 851 -10.54 -20.51 41.68
CA LEU A 851 -11.58 -21.55 41.73
C LEU A 851 -12.12 -21.84 43.14
N SER A 852 -11.36 -21.57 44.20
CA SER A 852 -11.77 -21.81 45.60
C SER A 852 -12.34 -20.57 46.30
N GLU A 853 -11.92 -19.36 45.90
CA GLU A 853 -12.22 -18.13 46.66
C GLU A 853 -13.10 -17.13 45.90
N SER A 854 -13.23 -17.17 44.57
CA SER A 854 -13.94 -16.12 43.80
C SER A 854 -15.41 -15.93 44.19
N ALA A 855 -16.08 -16.96 44.74
CA ALA A 855 -17.44 -16.84 45.25
C ALA A 855 -17.54 -15.93 46.49
N ARG A 856 -16.48 -15.88 47.31
CA ARG A 856 -16.36 -15.03 48.50
C ARG A 856 -15.63 -13.71 48.22
N HIS A 857 -14.82 -13.69 47.18
CA HIS A 857 -13.92 -12.59 46.80
C HIS A 857 -14.15 -12.19 45.34
N PRO A 858 -15.17 -11.37 45.03
CA PRO A 858 -15.52 -10.97 43.67
C PRO A 858 -14.38 -10.28 42.90
N GLU A 859 -13.43 -9.66 43.60
CA GLU A 859 -12.23 -9.04 43.04
C GLU A 859 -11.33 -10.01 42.25
N LEU A 860 -11.47 -11.33 42.47
CA LEU A 860 -10.74 -12.38 41.74
C LEU A 860 -11.44 -12.85 40.44
N ILE A 861 -12.70 -12.46 40.23
CA ILE A 861 -13.49 -12.86 39.04
C ILE A 861 -12.91 -12.31 37.73
N PRO A 862 -12.50 -11.02 37.64
CA PRO A 862 -11.99 -10.45 36.40
C PRO A 862 -10.69 -11.12 35.93
N ASN A 863 -10.59 -11.43 34.64
CA ASN A 863 -9.35 -11.91 34.03
C ASN A 863 -8.36 -10.75 33.81
N VAL A 864 -7.63 -10.38 34.86
CA VAL A 864 -6.65 -9.27 34.88
C VAL A 864 -5.19 -9.72 34.85
N GLY A 865 -4.95 -11.00 34.56
CA GLY A 865 -3.62 -11.60 34.52
C GLY A 865 -3.07 -12.00 35.90
N ASN A 866 -2.06 -12.87 35.89
CA ASN A 866 -1.52 -13.51 37.09
C ASN A 866 -0.96 -12.49 38.10
N ILE A 867 -0.25 -11.48 37.62
CA ILE A 867 0.39 -10.44 38.44
C ILE A 867 -0.67 -9.69 39.27
N ALA A 868 -1.72 -9.19 38.62
CA ALA A 868 -2.76 -8.43 39.32
C ALA A 868 -3.60 -9.34 40.24
N LEU A 869 -3.87 -10.59 39.84
CA LEU A 869 -4.61 -11.54 40.68
C LEU A 869 -3.83 -11.91 41.96
N LEU A 870 -2.51 -12.05 41.90
CA LEU A 870 -1.66 -12.26 43.09
C LEU A 870 -1.74 -11.09 44.07
N GLN A 871 -1.71 -9.86 43.56
CA GLN A 871 -1.83 -8.65 44.38
C GLN A 871 -3.22 -8.52 44.99
N ARG A 872 -4.28 -8.85 44.23
CA ARG A 872 -5.66 -8.86 44.73
C ARG A 872 -5.87 -9.93 45.78
N ALA A 873 -5.30 -11.12 45.63
CA ALA A 873 -5.40 -12.18 46.61
C ALA A 873 -4.74 -11.79 47.95
N GLU A 874 -3.62 -11.08 47.93
CA GLU A 874 -3.03 -10.51 49.14
C GLU A 874 -3.91 -9.42 49.76
N ALA A 875 -4.41 -8.47 48.95
CA ALA A 875 -5.30 -7.42 49.43
C ALA A 875 -6.62 -7.96 50.04
N ALA A 876 -7.09 -9.10 49.54
CA ALA A 876 -8.24 -9.83 50.03
C ALA A 876 -7.97 -10.63 51.33
N GLY A 877 -6.72 -10.69 51.80
CA GLY A 877 -6.31 -11.44 52.98
C GLY A 877 -6.15 -12.96 52.75
N LEU A 878 -6.15 -13.41 51.50
CA LEU A 878 -5.95 -14.83 51.13
C LEU A 878 -4.46 -15.23 51.18
N LEU A 879 -3.57 -14.25 51.02
CA LEU A 879 -2.13 -14.41 51.13
C LEU A 879 -1.58 -13.52 52.27
N PRO A 880 -0.50 -13.93 52.97
CA PRO A 880 0.15 -13.09 53.97
C PRO A 880 0.75 -11.83 53.32
N ALA A 881 0.90 -10.77 54.12
CA ALA A 881 1.50 -9.52 53.67
C ALA A 881 2.89 -9.76 53.05
N GLY A 882 3.10 -9.24 51.84
CA GLY A 882 4.33 -9.36 51.06
C GLY A 882 4.43 -10.60 50.17
N VAL A 883 3.63 -11.65 50.38
CA VAL A 883 3.72 -12.90 49.59
C VAL A 883 3.17 -12.72 48.19
N GLY A 884 1.99 -12.12 48.03
CA GLY A 884 1.38 -11.87 46.73
C GLY A 884 2.16 -10.84 45.91
N GLN A 885 2.60 -9.75 46.55
CA GLN A 885 3.46 -8.73 45.91
C GLN A 885 4.81 -9.31 45.48
N GLY A 886 5.45 -10.10 46.35
CA GLY A 886 6.71 -10.77 46.06
C GLY A 886 6.58 -11.76 44.90
N ALA A 887 5.54 -12.59 44.90
CA ALA A 887 5.27 -13.52 43.81
C ALA A 887 4.93 -12.81 42.49
N ALA A 888 4.21 -11.69 42.54
CA ALA A 888 3.89 -10.88 41.36
C ALA A 888 5.15 -10.26 40.74
N ALA A 889 6.07 -9.75 41.57
CA ALA A 889 7.37 -9.25 41.12
C ALA A 889 8.24 -10.36 40.54
N ALA A 890 8.30 -11.53 41.21
CA ALA A 890 9.02 -12.69 40.72
C ALA A 890 8.48 -13.20 39.38
N TYR A 891 7.16 -13.31 39.22
CA TYR A 891 6.55 -13.75 37.96
C TYR A 891 6.90 -12.80 36.80
N ARG A 892 6.94 -11.48 37.05
CA ARG A 892 7.38 -10.47 36.06
C ARG A 892 8.83 -10.67 35.65
N GLU A 893 9.72 -10.95 36.60
CA GLU A 893 11.13 -11.18 36.34
C GLU A 893 11.36 -12.46 35.53
N LEU A 894 10.72 -13.56 35.94
CA LEU A 894 10.75 -14.83 35.21
C LEU A 894 10.24 -14.68 33.78
N ARG A 895 9.17 -13.89 33.58
CA ARG A 895 8.64 -13.51 32.25
C ARG A 895 9.68 -12.76 31.42
N ARG A 896 10.40 -11.79 32.01
CA ARG A 896 11.45 -11.02 31.32
C ARG A 896 12.60 -11.91 30.87
N HIS A 897 13.09 -12.78 31.75
CA HIS A 897 14.15 -13.73 31.40
C HIS A 897 13.68 -14.71 30.31
N GLN A 898 12.44 -15.20 30.39
CA GLN A 898 11.89 -16.07 29.35
C GLN A 898 11.79 -15.36 28.00
N HIS A 899 11.33 -14.11 28.01
CA HIS A 899 11.20 -13.28 26.81
C HIS A 899 12.55 -13.07 26.13
N HIS A 900 13.56 -12.65 26.89
CA HIS A 900 14.92 -12.45 26.40
C HIS A 900 15.53 -13.75 25.85
N ALA A 901 15.40 -14.86 26.59
CA ALA A 901 15.89 -16.16 26.14
C ALA A 901 15.22 -16.60 24.83
N ARG A 902 13.91 -16.39 24.68
CA ARG A 902 13.19 -16.71 23.42
C ARG A 902 13.63 -15.85 22.26
N LEU A 903 13.83 -14.55 22.46
CA LEU A 903 14.35 -13.66 21.42
C LEU A 903 15.75 -14.08 20.96
N ASN A 904 16.58 -14.61 21.86
CA ASN A 904 17.91 -15.13 21.53
C ASN A 904 17.93 -16.60 21.07
N GLU A 905 16.78 -17.27 21.00
CA GLU A 905 16.70 -18.72 20.76
C GLU A 905 17.57 -19.54 21.75
N GLU A 906 17.67 -19.05 22.99
CA GLU A 906 18.41 -19.64 24.10
C GLU A 906 17.52 -20.53 24.98
N THR A 907 18.17 -21.36 25.80
CA THR A 907 17.46 -22.21 26.76
C THR A 907 16.81 -21.39 27.88
N THR A 908 15.61 -21.78 28.29
CA THR A 908 14.94 -21.25 29.49
C THR A 908 15.47 -21.89 30.79
N GLN A 909 16.53 -22.69 30.72
CA GLN A 909 17.18 -23.29 31.89
C GLN A 909 18.41 -22.50 32.31
N VAL A 910 18.27 -21.71 33.38
CA VAL A 910 19.34 -20.89 33.95
C VAL A 910 20.05 -21.61 35.10
N PRO A 911 21.26 -21.21 35.51
CA PRO A 911 21.84 -21.65 36.77
C PRO A 911 20.89 -21.35 37.93
N GLN A 912 20.75 -22.30 38.85
CA GLN A 912 19.76 -22.19 39.94
C GLN A 912 19.97 -20.98 40.86
N GLU A 913 21.21 -20.50 40.97
CA GLU A 913 21.58 -19.37 41.81
C GLU A 913 21.17 -18.01 41.22
N LEU A 914 20.98 -17.92 39.90
CA LEU A 914 20.73 -16.65 39.20
C LEU A 914 19.41 -16.00 39.61
N LEU A 915 18.38 -16.81 39.87
CA LEU A 915 17.01 -16.37 40.17
C LEU A 915 16.51 -16.97 41.49
N ALA A 916 17.40 -17.07 42.46
CA ALA A 916 17.11 -17.70 43.75
C ALA A 916 16.04 -16.92 44.53
N ALA A 917 16.06 -15.59 44.49
CA ALA A 917 15.09 -14.74 45.20
C ALA A 917 13.68 -14.90 44.60
N GLU A 918 13.57 -14.86 43.28
CA GLU A 918 12.32 -15.02 42.53
C GLU A 918 11.74 -16.42 42.78
N ARG A 919 12.60 -17.45 42.71
CA ARG A 919 12.23 -18.83 43.01
C ARG A 919 11.68 -18.97 44.43
N GLU A 920 12.34 -18.41 45.43
CA GLU A 920 11.89 -18.49 46.82
C GLU A 920 10.57 -17.74 47.04
N ALA A 921 10.34 -16.62 46.37
CA ALA A 921 9.07 -15.89 46.44
C ALA A 921 7.89 -16.73 45.90
N ILE A 922 8.09 -17.42 44.76
CA ILE A 922 7.07 -18.30 44.18
C ILE A 922 6.88 -19.57 45.04
N LEU A 923 7.95 -20.10 45.63
CA LEU A 923 7.85 -21.19 46.60
C LEU A 923 7.11 -20.75 47.87
N ALA A 924 7.29 -19.53 48.37
CA ALA A 924 6.55 -19.01 49.51
C ALA A 924 5.04 -18.96 49.22
N LEU A 925 4.66 -18.49 48.01
CA LEU A 925 3.29 -18.56 47.52
C LEU A 925 2.78 -20.01 47.49
N TRP A 926 3.54 -20.91 46.87
CA TRP A 926 3.15 -22.33 46.72
C TRP A 926 2.91 -23.01 48.08
N ARG A 927 3.83 -22.81 49.03
CA ARG A 927 3.74 -23.37 50.39
C ARG A 927 2.52 -22.85 51.14
N HIS A 928 2.22 -21.56 51.03
CA HIS A 928 1.05 -20.97 51.69
C HIS A 928 -0.26 -21.51 51.09
N VAL A 929 -0.35 -21.60 49.76
CA VAL A 929 -1.58 -22.02 49.06
C VAL A 929 -1.83 -23.53 49.19
N PHE A 930 -0.78 -24.35 49.16
CA PHE A 930 -0.90 -25.81 49.10
C PHE A 930 -0.46 -26.56 50.38
N GLY A 931 0.15 -25.89 51.36
CA GLY A 931 0.57 -26.49 52.63
C GLY A 931 1.71 -27.51 52.50
N ALA A 932 2.47 -27.45 51.40
CA ALA A 932 3.57 -28.38 51.07
C ALA A 932 4.93 -27.92 51.57
#